data_AF-A0A932SUB9-F1
#
_entry.id   AF-A0A932SUB9-F1
#
_cell.length_a   1.000
_cell.length_b   1.000
_cell.length_c   1.000
_cell.angle_alpha   90.00
_cell.angle_beta   90.00
_cell.angle_gamma   90.00
#
_symmetry.space_group_name_H-M   'P 1'
#
loop_
_entity.id
_entity.type
_entity.pdbx_description
1 polymer ?
#
loop_
_entity_poly.entity_id
_entity_poly.type
_entity_poly.pdbx_seq_one_letter_code
_entity_poly.pdbx_strand_id
1 'polypeptide(L)'
;MKTIRAVGPEGKGHREAGQAWRRLSDADARALPEILAALDDANPLAANWLRSAAETIADRQMGRGQKLPVRELEAFLLDTSHVARGRRLAFDLLARGDATAGDRLVPNMLHDPSLELRRDAVNRLMAEALRQEQAGETTQAGASFLKALGGVRDHDQAEVISAGLERLGQPVNFPRHLGFITEWNLIGPFDNVNHNGYAATYPPETQIDLDSCYAGKNGDVKWTPFVTSDRYGIVDLNRAIGKMSSAACYAAAEFFSDADRKVELRLGSSNAWKVWVNGRLVAERDKYHLDMEPAQDSTTTYMRAEVDRYRLAARFKSGKNTILLKVCQDERTEDWAQLWQFQIRVCDATGAAIHSSAGGEGAKTDDLVFDVPALIATPLDATTLKTTEREGVVTEEIRYHSEQDGATRVDIFAYFSYPKGARGLPAFIWNPGGLGQASPAFTEPGAKRGYAVLCIDFPQTGYRSTGNYQINSGLELGDDPRRAPIYHGAVALLKAVSFLETRAEVDQRRIGMAGSSWGGFFTTLMIGIDPRLKAGSCLYGTGSLQLGNAWWDGQSQNGRTPPTAQQRERWRTTLDPAWRLPTKKTPIAWITGTNDGFYLMSSIMQSYEMAAGPKHLMLLPNWDHALPQRMQEDQFYAWLDVHLQGKPALSEPSPVAVRNEAGRLIARWNSSGDIAAADLIASYGEAGNWRGRYWHTIPAVVEGRACRVELPAARLPCFISAAVVDGKGIRSSSPFARVDSSALGIEAKASVLDYDGCAEWGGFEEPHVAFLTRHNQSGQTRWVPRLSTDAKQGKHAAILTSERTVLPPILGTATVAHRFTCYFKCAQAGEVVVQVGSAKKQFRVGTDWTEAVLEFTPPSAVMGDIPATITIVSGTDILVDAVTFRPVLASSP
;
A
#
# COMPACT_ATOMS: atom_id res chain seq x y z
N MET A 1 15.17 -13.39 -51.26
CA MET A 1 14.21 -13.42 -50.13
C MET A 1 12.85 -14.05 -50.48
N LYS A 2 12.11 -13.57 -51.50
CA LYS A 2 10.81 -14.18 -51.91
C LYS A 2 10.87 -15.71 -52.14
N THR A 3 11.90 -16.19 -52.84
CA THR A 3 12.13 -17.63 -53.07
C THR A 3 12.36 -18.43 -51.78
N ILE A 4 13.05 -17.85 -50.80
CA ILE A 4 13.31 -18.50 -49.50
C ILE A 4 12.02 -18.58 -48.68
N ARG A 5 11.17 -17.53 -48.71
CA ARG A 5 9.87 -17.54 -48.03
C ARG A 5 8.88 -18.57 -48.58
N ALA A 6 9.10 -19.06 -49.80
CA ALA A 6 8.25 -20.09 -50.42
C ALA A 6 8.60 -21.53 -50.01
N VAL A 7 9.62 -21.74 -49.16
CA VAL A 7 9.94 -23.07 -48.61
C VAL A 7 8.76 -23.61 -47.82
N GLY A 8 8.38 -24.85 -48.09
CA GLY A 8 7.29 -25.54 -47.41
C GLY A 8 7.73 -26.86 -46.78
N PRO A 9 6.77 -27.57 -46.15
CA PRO A 9 7.00 -28.91 -45.58
C PRO A 9 7.54 -29.91 -46.61
N GLU A 10 8.11 -31.01 -46.12
CA GLU A 10 8.55 -32.16 -46.95
C GLU A 10 9.54 -31.79 -48.07
N GLY A 11 10.36 -30.75 -47.87
CA GLY A 11 11.40 -30.36 -48.82
C GLY A 11 10.93 -29.50 -50.00
N LYS A 12 9.65 -29.10 -50.03
CA LYS A 12 9.11 -28.25 -51.12
C LYS A 12 9.86 -26.92 -51.20
N GLY A 13 10.45 -26.63 -52.36
CA GLY A 13 11.17 -25.38 -52.63
C GLY A 13 12.59 -25.30 -52.05
N HIS A 14 13.12 -26.38 -51.45
CA HIS A 14 14.46 -26.39 -50.83
C HIS A 14 15.59 -26.13 -51.82
N ARG A 15 15.52 -26.67 -53.05
CA ARG A 15 16.59 -26.52 -54.05
C ARG A 15 16.72 -25.07 -54.48
N GLU A 16 15.59 -24.44 -54.79
CA GLU A 16 15.49 -23.04 -55.21
C GLU A 16 15.88 -22.11 -54.05
N ALA A 17 15.46 -22.45 -52.82
CA ALA A 17 15.86 -21.73 -51.62
C ALA A 17 17.37 -21.82 -51.37
N GLY A 18 18.01 -22.99 -51.53
CA GLY A 18 19.45 -23.15 -51.37
C GLY A 18 20.27 -22.38 -52.40
N GLN A 19 19.78 -22.23 -53.64
CA GLN A 19 20.39 -21.35 -54.65
C GLN A 19 20.16 -19.87 -54.35
N ALA A 20 18.97 -19.50 -53.87
CA ALA A 20 18.64 -18.13 -53.48
C ALA A 20 19.39 -17.70 -52.22
N TRP A 21 19.59 -18.62 -51.27
CA TRP A 21 20.33 -18.41 -50.03
C TRP A 21 21.78 -18.12 -50.31
N ARG A 22 22.46 -18.89 -51.17
CA ARG A 22 23.86 -18.61 -51.56
C ARG A 22 24.03 -17.18 -52.08
N ARG A 23 23.14 -16.75 -53.00
CA ARG A 23 23.14 -15.37 -53.51
C ARG A 23 22.84 -14.33 -52.44
N LEU A 24 21.93 -14.63 -51.51
CA LEU A 24 21.56 -13.72 -50.43
C LEU A 24 22.70 -13.56 -49.42
N SER A 25 23.33 -14.65 -49.00
CA SER A 25 24.48 -14.67 -48.09
C SER A 25 25.70 -13.95 -48.66
N ASP A 26 25.76 -13.78 -49.99
CA ASP A 26 26.81 -13.02 -50.65
C ASP A 26 26.56 -11.49 -50.66
N ALA A 27 25.36 -11.02 -50.29
CA ALA A 27 24.99 -9.60 -50.31
C ALA A 27 25.80 -8.73 -49.33
N ASP A 28 25.88 -7.42 -49.61
CA ASP A 28 26.55 -6.45 -48.73
C ASP A 28 25.87 -6.37 -47.35
N ALA A 29 26.64 -6.07 -46.30
CA ALA A 29 26.11 -5.96 -44.94
C ALA A 29 24.99 -4.92 -44.80
N ARG A 30 24.93 -3.90 -45.66
CA ARG A 30 23.82 -2.92 -45.71
C ARG A 30 22.46 -3.56 -46.02
N ALA A 31 22.42 -4.78 -46.56
CA ALA A 31 21.18 -5.52 -46.79
C ALA A 31 20.61 -6.17 -45.52
N LEU A 32 21.34 -6.19 -44.40
CA LEU A 32 20.91 -6.85 -43.17
C LEU A 32 19.53 -6.41 -42.66
N PRO A 33 19.19 -5.10 -42.58
CA PRO A 33 17.84 -4.69 -42.15
C PRO A 33 16.73 -5.24 -43.07
N GLU A 34 16.96 -5.29 -44.38
CA GLU A 34 15.98 -5.82 -45.34
C GLU A 34 15.81 -7.34 -45.19
N ILE A 35 16.90 -8.06 -44.93
CA ILE A 35 16.87 -9.51 -44.67
C ILE A 35 16.16 -9.82 -43.36
N LEU A 36 16.39 -9.00 -42.33
CA LEU A 36 15.70 -9.13 -41.04
C LEU A 36 14.21 -8.81 -41.18
N ALA A 37 13.83 -7.78 -41.93
CA ALA A 37 12.43 -7.47 -42.25
C ALA A 37 11.73 -8.64 -42.97
N ALA A 38 12.46 -9.40 -43.80
CA ALA A 38 11.89 -10.58 -44.46
C ALA A 38 11.47 -11.70 -43.47
N LEU A 39 11.90 -11.64 -42.20
CA LEU A 39 11.42 -12.55 -41.14
C LEU A 39 9.99 -12.25 -40.69
N ASP A 40 9.43 -11.06 -40.96
CA ASP A 40 8.08 -10.70 -40.51
C ASP A 40 7.04 -11.67 -41.09
N ASP A 41 7.18 -12.03 -42.37
CA ASP A 41 6.25 -12.94 -43.07
C ASP A 41 6.78 -14.38 -43.23
N ALA A 42 7.88 -14.74 -42.56
CA ALA A 42 8.52 -16.04 -42.77
C ALA A 42 7.81 -17.17 -42.01
N ASN A 43 7.57 -18.32 -42.66
CA ASN A 43 7.24 -19.53 -41.91
C ASN A 43 8.47 -20.05 -41.12
N PRO A 44 8.31 -20.97 -40.15
CA PRO A 44 9.43 -21.45 -39.32
C PRO A 44 10.61 -22.01 -40.12
N LEU A 45 10.36 -22.71 -41.24
CA LEU A 45 11.42 -23.25 -42.09
C LEU A 45 12.19 -22.13 -42.79
N ALA A 46 11.48 -21.19 -43.42
CA ALA A 46 12.06 -20.03 -44.10
C ALA A 46 12.84 -19.11 -43.15
N ALA A 47 12.39 -18.98 -41.89
CA ALA A 47 13.05 -18.16 -40.88
C ALA A 47 14.48 -18.66 -40.59
N ASN A 48 14.70 -19.97 -40.57
CA ASN A 48 16.03 -20.55 -40.36
C ASN A 48 16.99 -20.19 -41.50
N TRP A 49 16.51 -20.24 -42.76
CA TRP A 49 17.31 -19.83 -43.92
C TRP A 49 17.68 -18.35 -43.89
N LEU A 50 16.73 -17.48 -43.55
CA LEU A 50 16.95 -16.03 -43.47
C LEU A 50 17.90 -15.65 -42.33
N ARG A 51 17.72 -16.27 -41.14
CA ARG A 51 18.65 -16.14 -40.01
C ARG A 51 20.07 -16.52 -40.41
N SER A 52 20.24 -17.71 -40.97
CA SER A 52 21.55 -18.22 -41.40
C SER A 52 22.20 -17.31 -42.45
N ALA A 53 21.42 -16.72 -43.37
CA ALA A 53 21.95 -15.75 -44.34
C ALA A 53 22.46 -14.48 -43.66
N ALA A 54 21.69 -13.91 -42.73
CA ALA A 54 22.07 -12.71 -41.99
C ALA A 54 23.34 -12.94 -41.14
N GLU A 55 23.43 -14.07 -40.45
CA GLU A 55 24.62 -14.48 -39.69
C GLU A 55 25.83 -14.65 -40.61
N THR A 56 25.68 -15.33 -41.75
CA THR A 56 26.77 -15.52 -42.72
C THR A 56 27.30 -14.19 -43.26
N ILE A 57 26.41 -13.23 -43.56
CA ILE A 57 26.80 -11.89 -44.01
C ILE A 57 27.59 -11.17 -42.91
N ALA A 58 27.10 -11.21 -41.67
CA ALA A 58 27.75 -10.56 -40.54
C ALA A 58 29.12 -11.17 -40.23
N ASP A 59 29.22 -12.50 -40.18
CA ASP A 59 30.47 -13.25 -39.95
C ASP A 59 31.51 -12.91 -41.00
N ARG A 60 31.11 -12.89 -42.28
CA ARG A 60 32.00 -12.55 -43.39
C ARG A 60 32.46 -11.09 -43.33
N GLN A 61 31.56 -10.16 -43.01
CA GLN A 61 31.88 -8.73 -42.88
C GLN A 61 32.91 -8.51 -41.76
N MET A 62 32.65 -9.09 -40.58
CA MET A 62 33.53 -9.00 -39.42
C MET A 62 34.86 -9.72 -39.63
N GLY A 63 34.84 -10.90 -40.28
CA GLY A 63 36.06 -11.65 -40.61
C GLY A 63 36.99 -10.91 -41.59
N ARG A 64 36.46 -9.96 -42.35
CA ARG A 64 37.23 -9.02 -43.19
C ARG A 64 37.69 -7.76 -42.45
N GLY A 65 37.45 -7.67 -41.14
CA GLY A 65 37.75 -6.49 -40.32
C GLY A 65 36.84 -5.28 -40.61
N GLN A 66 35.72 -5.48 -41.31
CA GLN A 66 34.79 -4.41 -41.67
C GLN A 66 33.67 -4.27 -40.63
N LYS A 67 33.12 -3.06 -40.47
CA LYS A 67 32.06 -2.77 -39.52
C LYS A 67 30.68 -3.21 -40.04
N LEU A 68 29.82 -3.63 -39.12
CA LEU A 68 28.40 -3.83 -39.36
C LEU A 68 27.66 -2.49 -39.46
N PRO A 69 26.49 -2.44 -40.12
CA PRO A 69 25.63 -1.26 -40.16
C PRO A 69 24.91 -1.05 -38.81
N VAL A 70 25.66 -0.61 -37.80
CA VAL A 70 25.22 -0.48 -36.40
C VAL A 70 23.99 0.42 -36.27
N ARG A 71 23.96 1.56 -36.97
CA ARG A 71 22.85 2.53 -36.86
C ARG A 71 21.56 1.96 -37.43
N GLU A 72 21.65 1.27 -38.56
CA GLU A 72 20.51 0.70 -39.26
C GLU A 72 19.97 -0.54 -38.52
N LEU A 73 20.84 -1.37 -37.96
CA LEU A 73 20.45 -2.51 -37.11
C LEU A 73 19.75 -2.04 -35.83
N GLU A 74 20.26 -0.96 -35.22
CA GLU A 74 19.62 -0.37 -34.03
C GLU A 74 18.26 0.24 -34.36
N ALA A 75 18.14 0.98 -35.47
CA ALA A 75 16.85 1.50 -35.92
C ALA A 75 15.84 0.38 -36.17
N PHE A 76 16.27 -0.71 -36.80
CA PHE A 76 15.45 -1.91 -37.01
C PHE A 76 15.03 -2.56 -35.68
N LEU A 77 15.96 -2.70 -34.73
CA LEU A 77 15.68 -3.27 -33.40
C LEU A 77 14.66 -2.44 -32.61
N LEU A 78 14.73 -1.11 -32.69
CA LEU A 78 13.83 -0.21 -31.95
C LEU A 78 12.44 -0.08 -32.59
N ASP A 79 12.29 -0.45 -33.87
CA ASP A 79 10.98 -0.53 -34.50
C ASP A 79 10.23 -1.79 -34.04
N THR A 80 9.27 -1.57 -33.13
CA THR A 80 8.45 -2.64 -32.54
C THR A 80 7.42 -3.23 -33.50
N SER A 81 7.28 -2.71 -34.73
CA SER A 81 6.40 -3.30 -35.75
C SER A 81 6.97 -4.59 -36.35
N HIS A 82 8.30 -4.79 -36.29
CA HIS A 82 8.96 -6.01 -36.72
C HIS A 82 8.76 -7.18 -35.74
N VAL A 83 8.81 -8.40 -36.26
CA VAL A 83 8.62 -9.62 -35.47
C VAL A 83 9.76 -9.81 -34.45
N ALA A 84 9.41 -10.29 -33.25
CA ALA A 84 10.34 -10.45 -32.12
C ALA A 84 11.65 -11.19 -32.48
N ARG A 85 11.56 -12.30 -33.23
CA ARG A 85 12.74 -13.09 -33.66
C ARG A 85 13.70 -12.32 -34.59
N GLY A 86 13.19 -11.39 -35.39
CA GLY A 86 14.01 -10.56 -36.26
C GLY A 86 14.72 -9.47 -35.45
N ARG A 87 13.98 -8.83 -34.54
CA ARG A 87 14.52 -7.85 -33.60
C ARG A 87 15.57 -8.46 -32.68
N ARG A 88 15.35 -9.67 -32.16
CA ARG A 88 16.36 -10.41 -31.38
C ARG A 88 17.64 -10.60 -32.18
N LEU A 89 17.54 -11.13 -33.40
CA LEU A 89 18.70 -11.35 -34.25
C LEU A 89 19.43 -10.04 -34.55
N ALA A 90 18.69 -8.94 -34.75
CA ALA A 90 19.27 -7.61 -34.91
C ALA A 90 20.10 -7.20 -33.68
N PHE A 91 19.56 -7.42 -32.47
CA PHE A 91 20.29 -7.15 -31.22
C PHE A 91 21.53 -8.03 -31.07
N ASP A 92 21.45 -9.32 -31.36
CA ASP A 92 22.59 -10.24 -31.26
C ASP A 92 23.70 -9.84 -32.25
N LEU A 93 23.34 -9.46 -33.49
CA LEU A 93 24.31 -8.94 -34.48
C LEU A 93 24.88 -7.58 -34.07
N LEU A 94 24.05 -6.69 -33.52
CA LEU A 94 24.48 -5.39 -33.03
C LEU A 94 25.47 -5.51 -31.87
N ALA A 95 25.18 -6.37 -30.88
CA ALA A 95 26.04 -6.61 -29.72
C ALA A 95 27.42 -7.18 -30.11
N ARG A 96 27.50 -7.91 -31.23
CA ARG A 96 28.77 -8.39 -31.79
C ARG A 96 29.60 -7.27 -32.45
N GLY A 97 28.95 -6.25 -33.00
CA GLY A 97 29.59 -5.11 -33.68
C GLY A 97 29.80 -3.87 -32.79
N ASP A 98 29.05 -3.75 -31.71
CA ASP A 98 29.06 -2.64 -30.74
C ASP A 98 28.88 -3.21 -29.32
N ALA A 99 29.98 -3.30 -28.56
CA ALA A 99 29.97 -3.80 -27.19
C ALA A 99 29.14 -2.94 -26.23
N THR A 100 28.83 -1.68 -26.58
CA THR A 100 28.03 -0.78 -25.74
C THR A 100 26.52 -0.96 -25.93
N ALA A 101 26.09 -1.70 -26.95
CA ALA A 101 24.69 -1.86 -27.32
C ALA A 101 23.84 -2.41 -26.16
N GLY A 102 24.37 -3.37 -25.40
CA GLY A 102 23.68 -3.94 -24.24
C GLY A 102 23.36 -2.90 -23.17
N ASP A 103 24.35 -2.14 -22.70
CA ASP A 103 24.17 -1.12 -21.66
C ASP A 103 23.30 0.05 -22.12
N ARG A 104 23.32 0.35 -23.42
CA ARG A 104 22.61 1.49 -23.99
C ARG A 104 21.14 1.19 -24.30
N LEU A 105 20.82 -0.02 -24.73
CA LEU A 105 19.51 -0.36 -25.29
C LEU A 105 18.63 -1.17 -24.32
N VAL A 106 19.20 -2.18 -23.67
CA VAL A 106 18.45 -3.11 -22.79
C VAL A 106 17.71 -2.40 -21.64
N PRO A 107 18.24 -1.35 -20.98
CA PRO A 107 17.51 -0.67 -19.89
C PRO A 107 16.15 -0.10 -20.31
N ASN A 108 15.94 0.18 -21.60
CA ASN A 108 14.70 0.74 -22.13
C ASN A 108 13.72 -0.34 -22.63
N MET A 109 14.07 -1.64 -22.50
CA MET A 109 13.29 -2.76 -23.02
C MET A 109 12.42 -3.47 -21.97
N LEU A 110 12.28 -2.89 -20.76
CA LEU A 110 11.51 -3.48 -19.67
C LEU A 110 10.04 -3.81 -20.04
N HIS A 111 9.48 -3.05 -20.97
CA HIS A 111 8.11 -3.23 -21.46
C HIS A 111 8.05 -3.56 -22.96
N ASP A 112 9.16 -4.05 -23.52
CA ASP A 112 9.25 -4.41 -24.93
C ASP A 112 8.27 -5.55 -25.29
N PRO A 113 7.63 -5.55 -26.48
CA PRO A 113 6.75 -6.63 -26.91
C PRO A 113 7.49 -7.94 -27.21
N SER A 114 8.81 -7.91 -27.44
CA SER A 114 9.65 -9.10 -27.54
C SER A 114 9.99 -9.62 -26.15
N LEU A 115 9.51 -10.84 -25.84
CA LEU A 115 9.77 -11.50 -24.57
C LEU A 115 11.27 -11.67 -24.29
N GLU A 116 12.07 -12.02 -25.30
CA GLU A 116 13.51 -12.24 -25.12
C GLU A 116 14.26 -10.94 -24.78
N LEU A 117 13.91 -9.81 -25.41
CA LEU A 117 14.52 -8.51 -25.12
C LEU A 117 14.09 -7.97 -23.75
N ARG A 118 12.80 -8.16 -23.42
CA ARG A 118 12.26 -7.86 -22.10
C ARG A 118 12.95 -8.67 -21.00
N ARG A 119 13.15 -9.96 -21.24
CA ARG A 119 13.83 -10.88 -20.30
C ARG A 119 15.23 -10.37 -19.97
N ASP A 120 15.98 -9.87 -20.95
CA ASP A 120 17.30 -9.27 -20.73
C ASP A 120 17.22 -8.01 -19.85
N ALA A 121 16.23 -7.16 -20.05
CA ALA A 121 15.99 -5.97 -19.22
C ALA A 121 15.65 -6.32 -17.77
N VAL A 122 14.80 -7.34 -17.58
CA VAL A 122 14.44 -7.86 -16.26
C VAL A 122 15.66 -8.48 -15.57
N ASN A 123 16.46 -9.29 -16.29
CA ASN A 123 17.69 -9.89 -15.76
C ASN A 123 18.67 -8.82 -15.27
N ARG A 124 18.81 -7.71 -16.01
CA ARG A 124 19.67 -6.60 -15.58
C ARG A 124 19.22 -6.00 -14.25
N LEU A 125 17.92 -5.76 -14.10
CA LEU A 125 17.35 -5.21 -12.85
C LEU A 125 17.44 -6.21 -11.69
N MET A 126 17.22 -7.49 -11.95
CA MET A 126 17.42 -8.55 -10.94
C MET A 126 18.87 -8.62 -10.48
N ALA A 127 19.83 -8.58 -11.41
CA ALA A 127 21.25 -8.60 -11.07
C ALA A 127 21.66 -7.35 -10.27
N GLU A 128 21.09 -6.18 -10.60
CA GLU A 128 21.26 -4.96 -9.81
C GLU A 128 20.68 -5.09 -8.40
N ALA A 129 19.45 -5.59 -8.28
CA ALA A 129 18.79 -5.79 -7.00
C ALA A 129 19.57 -6.76 -6.10
N LEU A 130 20.08 -7.86 -6.66
CA LEU A 130 20.89 -8.85 -5.93
C LEU A 130 22.24 -8.27 -5.49
N ARG A 131 22.89 -7.43 -6.31
CA ARG A 131 24.12 -6.73 -5.92
C ARG A 131 23.86 -5.76 -4.76
N GLN A 132 22.79 -4.98 -4.85
CA GLN A 132 22.37 -4.06 -3.79
C GLN A 132 22.03 -4.80 -2.50
N GLU A 133 21.33 -5.94 -2.60
CA GLU A 133 21.03 -6.81 -1.46
C GLU A 133 22.32 -7.32 -0.80
N GLN A 134 23.29 -7.81 -1.58
CA GLN A 134 24.59 -8.26 -1.09
C GLN A 134 25.43 -7.13 -0.46
N ALA A 135 25.26 -5.89 -0.94
CA ALA A 135 25.89 -4.71 -0.37
C ALA A 135 25.20 -4.18 0.91
N GLY A 136 24.08 -4.78 1.33
CA GLY A 136 23.29 -4.35 2.48
C GLY A 136 22.35 -3.16 2.18
N GLU A 137 22.20 -2.77 0.93
CA GLU A 137 21.38 -1.64 0.46
C GLU A 137 19.91 -2.04 0.27
N THR A 138 19.27 -2.53 1.33
CA THR A 138 17.94 -3.18 1.28
C THR A 138 16.83 -2.32 0.64
N THR A 139 16.84 -1.00 0.85
CA THR A 139 15.87 -0.08 0.21
C THR A 139 16.05 0.00 -1.31
N GLN A 140 17.31 0.08 -1.78
CA GLN A 140 17.60 0.14 -3.22
C GLN A 140 17.29 -1.20 -3.88
N ALA A 141 17.69 -2.30 -3.23
CA ALA A 141 17.37 -3.65 -3.67
C ALA A 141 15.86 -3.85 -3.85
N GLY A 142 15.06 -3.40 -2.87
CA GLY A 142 13.60 -3.43 -2.94
C GLY A 142 13.05 -2.63 -4.13
N ALA A 143 13.54 -1.40 -4.34
CA ALA A 143 13.15 -0.58 -5.48
C ALA A 143 13.48 -1.22 -6.84
N SER A 144 14.66 -1.83 -6.96
CA SER A 144 15.12 -2.54 -8.17
C SER A 144 14.28 -3.79 -8.43
N PHE A 145 13.97 -4.59 -7.40
CA PHE A 145 13.06 -5.73 -7.53
C PHE A 145 11.63 -5.31 -7.90
N LEU A 146 11.08 -4.25 -7.29
CA LEU A 146 9.75 -3.71 -7.64
C LEU A 146 9.70 -3.25 -9.11
N LYS A 147 10.78 -2.59 -9.58
CA LYS A 147 10.90 -2.20 -10.99
C LYS A 147 10.95 -3.42 -11.91
N ALA A 148 11.71 -4.46 -11.53
CA ALA A 148 11.76 -5.72 -12.27
C ALA A 148 10.38 -6.40 -12.32
N LEU A 149 9.65 -6.41 -11.19
CA LEU A 149 8.30 -6.96 -11.08
C LEU A 149 7.31 -6.29 -12.05
N GLY A 150 7.44 -4.98 -12.32
CA GLY A 150 6.58 -4.30 -13.30
C GLY A 150 6.75 -4.82 -14.74
N GLY A 151 7.94 -5.30 -15.09
CA GLY A 151 8.27 -5.76 -16.44
C GLY A 151 8.20 -7.26 -16.67
N VAL A 152 8.38 -8.08 -15.63
CA VAL A 152 8.53 -9.54 -15.73
C VAL A 152 7.27 -10.24 -16.26
N ARG A 153 7.47 -11.30 -17.06
CA ARG A 153 6.40 -12.11 -17.68
C ARG A 153 6.64 -13.61 -17.58
N ASP A 154 7.90 -14.02 -17.48
CA ASP A 154 8.30 -15.41 -17.27
C ASP A 154 8.26 -15.75 -15.78
N HIS A 155 7.73 -16.93 -15.47
CA HIS A 155 7.50 -17.35 -14.09
C HIS A 155 8.79 -17.53 -13.29
N ASP A 156 9.88 -17.93 -13.94
CA ASP A 156 11.17 -18.20 -13.29
C ASP A 156 11.83 -16.91 -12.79
N GLN A 157 11.85 -15.85 -13.60
CA GLN A 157 12.29 -14.53 -13.17
C GLN A 157 11.36 -13.95 -12.10
N ALA A 158 10.04 -14.12 -12.26
CA ALA A 158 9.06 -13.64 -11.30
C ALA A 158 9.25 -14.29 -9.93
N GLU A 159 9.65 -15.57 -9.87
CA GLU A 159 9.91 -16.29 -8.62
C GLU A 159 11.11 -15.67 -7.88
N VAL A 160 12.22 -15.45 -8.60
CA VAL A 160 13.43 -14.84 -8.00
C VAL A 160 13.13 -13.43 -7.49
N ILE A 161 12.42 -12.62 -8.28
CA ILE A 161 12.04 -11.25 -7.91
C ILE A 161 11.15 -11.27 -6.67
N SER A 162 10.12 -12.11 -6.66
CA SER A 162 9.15 -12.17 -5.56
C SER A 162 9.81 -12.68 -4.28
N ALA A 163 10.67 -13.70 -4.36
CA ALA A 163 11.45 -14.17 -3.23
C ALA A 163 12.41 -13.10 -2.69
N GLY A 164 13.00 -12.28 -3.57
CA GLY A 164 13.80 -11.12 -3.17
C GLY A 164 13.00 -10.08 -2.39
N LEU A 165 11.83 -9.70 -2.91
CA LEU A 165 10.92 -8.76 -2.24
C LEU A 165 10.44 -9.30 -0.88
N GLU A 166 10.08 -10.58 -0.81
CA GLU A 166 9.64 -11.23 0.42
C GLU A 166 10.75 -11.25 1.50
N ARG A 167 12.01 -11.52 1.13
CA ARG A 167 13.16 -11.41 2.06
C ARG A 167 13.34 -9.98 2.59
N LEU A 168 13.01 -8.98 1.78
CA LEU A 168 13.07 -7.56 2.13
C LEU A 168 11.80 -7.07 2.87
N GLY A 169 10.88 -7.98 3.25
CA GLY A 169 9.66 -7.64 3.98
C GLY A 169 8.54 -7.06 3.11
N GLN A 170 8.62 -7.22 1.79
CA GLN A 170 7.63 -6.76 0.81
C GLN A 170 6.91 -7.97 0.18
N PRO A 171 5.76 -8.41 0.72
CA PRO A 171 5.06 -9.59 0.20
C PRO A 171 4.48 -9.32 -1.20
N VAL A 172 4.58 -10.32 -2.09
CA VAL A 172 4.05 -10.26 -3.46
C VAL A 172 2.90 -11.25 -3.62
N ASN A 173 1.77 -10.79 -4.18
CA ASN A 173 0.71 -11.69 -4.60
C ASN A 173 1.08 -12.33 -5.95
N PHE A 174 1.91 -13.37 -5.87
CA PHE A 174 2.46 -14.07 -7.03
C PHE A 174 1.37 -14.71 -7.93
N PRO A 175 0.35 -15.42 -7.39
CA PRO A 175 -0.73 -15.97 -8.21
C PRO A 175 -1.41 -14.89 -9.07
N ARG A 176 -1.74 -13.75 -8.43
CA ARG A 176 -2.35 -12.61 -9.11
C ARG A 176 -1.40 -12.03 -10.13
N HIS A 177 -0.14 -11.78 -9.80
CA HIS A 177 0.83 -11.15 -10.72
C HIS A 177 0.94 -11.89 -12.05
N LEU A 178 0.94 -13.23 -12.03
CA LEU A 178 0.98 -14.05 -13.24
C LEU A 178 -0.41 -14.38 -13.81
N GLY A 179 -1.50 -14.07 -13.11
CA GLY A 179 -2.86 -14.23 -13.61
C GLY A 179 -3.41 -15.65 -13.50
N PHE A 180 -2.94 -16.44 -12.52
CA PHE A 180 -3.47 -17.76 -12.25
C PHE A 180 -4.92 -17.70 -11.76
N ILE A 181 -5.74 -18.65 -12.21
CA ILE A 181 -7.10 -18.84 -11.71
C ILE A 181 -7.01 -19.73 -10.46
N THR A 182 -7.36 -19.17 -9.31
CA THR A 182 -7.30 -19.86 -8.02
C THR A 182 -8.65 -20.37 -7.54
N GLU A 183 -9.75 -19.94 -8.15
CA GLU A 183 -11.12 -20.26 -7.75
C GLU A 183 -11.81 -21.09 -8.84
N TRP A 184 -12.33 -22.24 -8.44
CA TRP A 184 -12.92 -23.24 -9.32
C TRP A 184 -14.17 -23.83 -8.69
N ASN A 185 -15.10 -24.31 -9.51
CA ASN A 185 -16.09 -25.30 -9.12
C ASN A 185 -15.69 -26.63 -9.72
N LEU A 186 -15.56 -27.67 -8.90
CA LEU A 186 -15.12 -29.00 -9.31
C LEU A 186 -16.29 -29.98 -9.30
N ILE A 187 -16.35 -30.89 -10.27
CA ILE A 187 -17.32 -32.00 -10.28
C ILE A 187 -16.68 -33.27 -10.85
N GLY A 188 -16.92 -34.39 -10.18
CA GLY A 188 -16.36 -35.69 -10.50
C GLY A 188 -16.26 -36.57 -9.24
N PRO A 189 -15.73 -37.79 -9.35
CA PRO A 189 -15.18 -38.41 -10.56
C PRO A 189 -16.28 -38.97 -11.48
N PHE A 190 -16.09 -38.79 -12.79
CA PHE A 190 -16.77 -39.53 -13.86
C PHE A 190 -15.91 -40.72 -14.31
N ASP A 191 -16.51 -41.67 -15.02
CA ASP A 191 -15.79 -42.84 -15.51
C ASP A 191 -14.73 -42.46 -16.57
N ASN A 192 -13.57 -43.10 -16.54
CA ASN A 192 -12.55 -43.00 -17.59
C ASN A 192 -11.84 -44.35 -17.79
N VAL A 193 -12.54 -45.47 -17.58
CA VAL A 193 -11.99 -46.82 -17.78
C VAL A 193 -11.60 -46.99 -19.24
N ASN A 194 -10.42 -47.58 -19.48
CA ASN A 194 -9.82 -47.72 -20.81
C ASN A 194 -9.68 -46.38 -21.59
N HIS A 195 -9.56 -45.26 -20.87
CA HIS A 195 -9.51 -43.88 -21.41
C HIS A 195 -10.78 -43.42 -22.14
N ASN A 196 -11.89 -44.16 -22.02
CA ASN A 196 -13.15 -43.84 -22.70
C ASN A 196 -13.76 -42.51 -22.23
N GLY A 197 -13.50 -42.14 -20.98
CA GLY A 197 -14.00 -40.91 -20.36
C GLY A 197 -13.50 -39.66 -21.06
N TYR A 198 -12.33 -39.67 -21.71
CA TYR A 198 -11.84 -38.56 -22.52
C TYR A 198 -12.80 -38.25 -23.68
N ALA A 199 -13.19 -39.28 -24.44
CA ALA A 199 -14.08 -39.14 -25.59
C ALA A 199 -15.57 -39.01 -25.20
N ALA A 200 -15.98 -39.57 -24.05
CA ALA A 200 -17.35 -39.52 -23.57
C ALA A 200 -17.79 -38.08 -23.21
N THR A 201 -18.98 -37.69 -23.65
CA THR A 201 -19.61 -36.43 -23.27
C THR A 201 -20.36 -36.60 -21.95
N TYR A 202 -19.93 -35.87 -20.91
CA TYR A 202 -20.62 -35.80 -19.64
C TYR A 202 -21.46 -34.51 -19.53
N PRO A 203 -22.48 -34.45 -18.64
CA PRO A 203 -23.38 -33.30 -18.56
C PRO A 203 -22.70 -31.92 -18.47
N PRO A 204 -21.58 -31.72 -17.74
CA PRO A 204 -20.86 -30.44 -17.70
C PRO A 204 -20.40 -29.89 -19.06
N GLU A 205 -20.17 -30.75 -20.07
CA GLU A 205 -19.76 -30.31 -21.42
C GLU A 205 -20.89 -29.59 -22.18
N THR A 206 -22.15 -29.91 -21.85
CA THR A 206 -23.34 -29.35 -22.50
C THR A 206 -23.84 -28.12 -21.76
N GLN A 207 -23.90 -28.19 -20.42
CA GLN A 207 -24.37 -27.10 -19.57
C GLN A 207 -23.67 -27.13 -18.21
N ILE A 208 -23.25 -25.96 -17.75
CA ILE A 208 -22.72 -25.77 -16.40
C ILE A 208 -23.88 -25.27 -15.55
N ASP A 209 -24.49 -26.19 -14.81
CA ASP A 209 -25.49 -25.91 -13.79
C ASP A 209 -24.92 -26.32 -12.43
N LEU A 210 -24.56 -25.33 -11.61
CA LEU A 210 -23.85 -25.55 -10.34
C LEU A 210 -24.74 -26.20 -9.26
N ASP A 211 -26.06 -26.16 -9.42
CA ASP A 211 -27.01 -26.76 -8.47
C ASP A 211 -27.39 -28.21 -8.83
N SER A 212 -26.97 -28.67 -10.01
CA SER A 212 -27.30 -29.99 -10.53
C SER A 212 -26.49 -31.14 -9.90
N CYS A 213 -27.07 -32.34 -9.99
CA CYS A 213 -26.48 -33.60 -9.53
C CYS A 213 -26.50 -34.62 -10.67
N TYR A 214 -25.39 -35.33 -10.89
CA TYR A 214 -25.24 -36.28 -12.00
C TYR A 214 -24.71 -37.63 -11.53
N ALA A 215 -25.00 -38.70 -12.26
CA ALA A 215 -24.38 -40.01 -12.01
C ALA A 215 -22.87 -39.94 -12.31
N GLY A 216 -22.04 -40.22 -11.30
CA GLY A 216 -20.59 -40.32 -11.41
C GLY A 216 -20.11 -41.78 -11.32
N LYS A 217 -18.78 -41.95 -11.25
CA LYS A 217 -18.11 -43.26 -11.27
C LYS A 217 -18.49 -44.14 -10.07
N ASN A 218 -18.57 -43.55 -8.88
CA ASN A 218 -18.79 -44.25 -7.61
C ASN A 218 -20.11 -43.83 -6.93
N GLY A 219 -21.09 -43.37 -7.70
CA GLY A 219 -22.32 -42.76 -7.22
C GLY A 219 -22.49 -41.33 -7.73
N ASP A 220 -23.54 -40.65 -7.26
CA ASP A 220 -23.86 -39.30 -7.73
C ASP A 220 -22.81 -38.26 -7.32
N VAL A 221 -22.52 -37.32 -8.22
CA VAL A 221 -21.55 -36.24 -8.06
C VAL A 221 -22.23 -34.88 -8.22
N LYS A 222 -21.71 -33.88 -7.50
CA LYS A 222 -22.19 -32.49 -7.49
C LYS A 222 -21.03 -31.53 -7.64
N TRP A 223 -21.32 -30.32 -8.10
CA TRP A 223 -20.35 -29.25 -8.11
C TRP A 223 -19.98 -28.86 -6.68
N THR A 224 -18.69 -28.71 -6.43
CA THR A 224 -18.13 -28.28 -5.15
C THR A 224 -17.20 -27.10 -5.39
N PRO A 225 -17.39 -25.96 -4.73
CA PRO A 225 -16.46 -24.85 -4.82
C PRO A 225 -15.10 -25.26 -4.23
N PHE A 226 -14.03 -24.86 -4.91
CA PHE A 226 -12.66 -25.18 -4.58
C PHE A 226 -11.77 -23.95 -4.80
N VAL A 227 -11.00 -23.60 -3.78
CA VAL A 227 -10.02 -22.52 -3.85
C VAL A 227 -8.65 -23.10 -3.53
N THR A 228 -7.69 -22.92 -4.43
CA THR A 228 -6.31 -23.29 -4.16
C THR A 228 -5.54 -22.13 -3.55
N SER A 229 -4.76 -22.43 -2.51
CA SER A 229 -3.79 -21.52 -1.90
C SER A 229 -2.38 -21.70 -2.49
N ASP A 230 -2.23 -22.57 -3.51
CA ASP A 230 -0.95 -22.84 -4.12
C ASP A 230 -0.44 -21.60 -4.88
N ARG A 231 0.87 -21.33 -4.76
CA ARG A 231 1.52 -20.15 -5.33
C ARG A 231 1.39 -20.10 -6.85
N TYR A 232 1.36 -21.24 -7.52
CA TYR A 232 1.21 -21.36 -8.98
C TYR A 232 -0.24 -21.69 -9.39
N GLY A 233 -1.20 -21.52 -8.48
CA GLY A 233 -2.60 -21.86 -8.76
C GLY A 233 -2.82 -23.34 -9.08
N ILE A 234 -1.95 -24.23 -8.58
CA ILE A 234 -2.09 -25.67 -8.81
C ILE A 234 -3.33 -26.19 -8.07
N VAL A 235 -4.19 -26.89 -8.80
CA VAL A 235 -5.32 -27.64 -8.27
C VAL A 235 -4.94 -29.11 -8.23
N ASP A 236 -4.86 -29.67 -7.03
CA ASP A 236 -4.64 -31.11 -6.81
C ASP A 236 -5.97 -31.84 -6.67
N LEU A 237 -6.37 -32.56 -7.72
CA LEU A 237 -7.64 -33.29 -7.76
C LEU A 237 -7.62 -34.52 -6.86
N ASN A 238 -6.46 -35.16 -6.64
CA ASN A 238 -6.36 -36.25 -5.67
C ASN A 238 -6.68 -35.77 -4.25
N ARG A 239 -6.26 -34.55 -3.92
CA ARG A 239 -6.60 -33.91 -2.64
C ARG A 239 -8.04 -33.40 -2.60
N ALA A 240 -8.55 -32.86 -3.71
CA ALA A 240 -9.86 -32.23 -3.77
C ALA A 240 -11.02 -33.24 -3.76
N ILE A 241 -10.91 -34.32 -4.54
CA ILE A 241 -12.00 -35.29 -4.75
C ILE A 241 -11.61 -36.74 -4.42
N GLY A 242 -10.40 -36.94 -3.91
CA GLY A 242 -9.86 -38.25 -3.56
C GLY A 242 -9.02 -38.86 -4.68
N LYS A 243 -8.09 -39.74 -4.29
CA LYS A 243 -7.22 -40.46 -5.22
C LYS A 243 -8.04 -41.49 -6.00
N MET A 244 -8.06 -41.35 -7.32
CA MET A 244 -8.87 -42.18 -8.22
C MET A 244 -8.03 -42.66 -9.40
N SER A 245 -8.22 -43.92 -9.81
CA SER A 245 -7.76 -44.44 -11.10
C SER A 245 -8.88 -44.37 -12.13
N SER A 246 -8.53 -44.26 -13.42
CA SER A 246 -9.47 -44.21 -14.55
C SER A 246 -10.69 -43.32 -14.28
N ALA A 247 -10.44 -42.07 -13.90
CA ALA A 247 -11.48 -41.10 -13.57
C ALA A 247 -11.34 -39.82 -14.40
N ALA A 248 -12.45 -39.12 -14.64
CA ALA A 248 -12.46 -37.78 -15.20
C ALA A 248 -13.08 -36.78 -14.22
N CYS A 249 -12.56 -35.55 -14.19
CA CYS A 249 -13.09 -34.45 -13.38
C CYS A 249 -13.21 -33.20 -14.23
N TYR A 250 -14.22 -32.39 -13.95
CA TYR A 250 -14.38 -31.08 -14.54
C TYR A 250 -14.11 -29.99 -13.52
N ALA A 251 -13.48 -28.91 -13.99
CA ALA A 251 -13.28 -27.68 -13.26
C ALA A 251 -13.86 -26.51 -14.07
N ALA A 252 -14.76 -25.74 -13.47
CA ALA A 252 -15.37 -24.57 -14.07
C ALA A 252 -14.95 -23.30 -13.33
N ALA A 253 -14.56 -22.27 -14.06
CA ALA A 253 -14.28 -20.93 -13.54
C ALA A 253 -15.08 -19.88 -14.30
N GLU A 254 -15.56 -18.88 -13.57
CA GLU A 254 -16.12 -17.66 -14.17
C GLU A 254 -15.02 -16.63 -14.32
N PHE A 255 -15.01 -15.94 -15.46
CA PHE A 255 -14.01 -14.92 -15.76
C PHE A 255 -14.70 -13.76 -16.47
N PHE A 256 -14.70 -12.57 -15.89
CA PHE A 256 -15.26 -11.40 -16.55
C PHE A 256 -14.18 -10.58 -17.25
N SER A 257 -14.46 -10.24 -18.49
CA SER A 257 -13.59 -9.40 -19.31
C SER A 257 -14.23 -8.02 -19.41
N ASP A 258 -13.47 -6.96 -19.18
CA ASP A 258 -13.88 -5.57 -19.37
C ASP A 258 -14.09 -5.21 -20.86
N ALA A 259 -13.59 -6.03 -21.78
CA ALA A 259 -13.81 -5.86 -23.22
C ALA A 259 -13.80 -7.19 -23.99
N ASP A 260 -14.31 -7.16 -25.21
CA ASP A 260 -14.02 -8.21 -26.18
C ASP A 260 -12.52 -8.22 -26.50
N ARG A 261 -11.83 -9.32 -26.22
CA ARG A 261 -10.38 -9.41 -26.46
C ARG A 261 -9.91 -10.82 -26.76
N LYS A 262 -8.79 -10.90 -27.47
CA LYS A 262 -8.02 -12.13 -27.59
C LYS A 262 -7.26 -12.33 -26.28
N VAL A 263 -7.26 -13.56 -25.79
CA VAL A 263 -6.52 -13.97 -24.59
C VAL A 263 -5.77 -15.24 -24.90
N GLU A 264 -4.77 -15.54 -24.07
CA GLU A 264 -4.08 -16.80 -24.05
C GLU A 264 -4.35 -17.47 -22.69
N LEU A 265 -4.93 -18.68 -22.74
CA LEU A 265 -5.00 -19.56 -21.59
C LEU A 265 -3.72 -20.39 -21.57
N ARG A 266 -2.91 -20.24 -20.53
CA ARG A 266 -1.70 -21.03 -20.35
C ARG A 266 -1.95 -22.13 -19.34
N LEU A 267 -1.90 -23.37 -19.82
CA LEU A 267 -2.27 -24.58 -19.07
C LEU A 267 -1.07 -25.47 -18.81
N GLY A 268 -1.01 -26.02 -17.60
CA GLY A 268 -0.12 -27.11 -17.21
C GLY A 268 -0.96 -28.26 -16.67
N SER A 269 -0.70 -29.48 -17.16
CA SER A 269 -1.26 -30.72 -16.66
C SER A 269 -0.51 -31.90 -17.30
N SER A 270 -0.20 -32.90 -16.49
CA SER A 270 0.39 -34.18 -16.90
C SER A 270 -0.67 -35.16 -17.43
N ASN A 271 -1.94 -34.83 -17.28
CA ASN A 271 -3.08 -35.68 -17.62
C ASN A 271 -3.68 -35.30 -18.99
N ALA A 272 -4.55 -36.17 -19.54
CA ALA A 272 -5.31 -35.79 -20.73
C ALA A 272 -6.37 -34.75 -20.38
N TRP A 273 -6.61 -33.78 -21.27
CA TRP A 273 -7.48 -32.65 -20.97
C TRP A 273 -8.24 -32.11 -22.19
N LYS A 274 -9.35 -31.41 -21.90
CA LYS A 274 -10.13 -30.61 -22.85
C LYS A 274 -10.52 -29.28 -22.22
N VAL A 275 -10.43 -28.19 -22.99
CA VAL A 275 -10.76 -26.84 -22.52
C VAL A 275 -11.83 -26.21 -23.40
N TRP A 276 -12.89 -25.71 -22.77
CA TRP A 276 -13.93 -24.92 -23.40
C TRP A 276 -13.95 -23.50 -22.84
N VAL A 277 -14.25 -22.53 -23.71
CA VAL A 277 -14.54 -21.15 -23.33
C VAL A 277 -15.91 -20.79 -23.88
N ASN A 278 -16.82 -20.37 -23.01
CA ASN A 278 -18.21 -20.03 -23.37
C ASN A 278 -18.92 -21.16 -24.14
N GLY A 279 -18.72 -22.42 -23.72
CA GLY A 279 -19.29 -23.60 -24.37
C GLY A 279 -18.62 -24.02 -25.68
N ARG A 280 -17.64 -23.27 -26.19
CA ARG A 280 -16.88 -23.63 -27.39
C ARG A 280 -15.58 -24.32 -27.02
N LEU A 281 -15.34 -25.51 -27.57
CA LEU A 281 -14.06 -26.23 -27.44
C LEU A 281 -12.93 -25.38 -28.05
N VAL A 282 -11.93 -25.04 -27.23
CA VAL A 282 -10.76 -24.23 -27.62
C VAL A 282 -9.60 -25.13 -27.99
N ALA A 283 -9.32 -26.14 -27.17
CA ALA A 283 -8.25 -27.11 -27.39
C ALA A 283 -8.49 -28.39 -26.60
N GLU A 284 -7.88 -29.47 -27.05
CA GLU A 284 -7.89 -30.77 -26.38
C GLU A 284 -6.59 -31.53 -26.64
N ARG A 285 -6.25 -32.44 -25.74
CA ARG A 285 -5.07 -33.29 -25.86
C ARG A 285 -5.29 -34.63 -25.14
N ASP A 286 -5.31 -35.70 -25.93
CA ASP A 286 -5.39 -37.08 -25.45
C ASP A 286 -3.99 -37.67 -25.23
N LYS A 287 -3.28 -37.15 -24.23
CA LYS A 287 -1.95 -37.65 -23.84
C LYS A 287 -1.81 -37.60 -22.32
N TYR A 288 -1.26 -38.69 -21.78
CA TYR A 288 -1.00 -38.87 -20.36
C TYR A 288 0.51 -38.97 -20.13
N HIS A 289 0.98 -38.34 -19.06
CA HIS A 289 2.30 -38.47 -18.44
C HIS A 289 3.52 -38.21 -19.33
N LEU A 290 3.42 -37.27 -20.28
CA LEU A 290 4.51 -36.97 -21.21
C LEU A 290 5.59 -36.08 -20.57
N ASP A 291 6.85 -36.48 -20.65
CA ASP A 291 8.06 -35.73 -20.21
C ASP A 291 8.09 -35.36 -18.71
N MET A 292 7.72 -36.31 -17.84
CA MET A 292 7.94 -36.17 -16.40
C MET A 292 9.42 -36.38 -16.08
N GLU A 293 10.15 -35.33 -15.69
CA GLU A 293 11.43 -35.51 -15.00
C GLU A 293 11.18 -35.84 -13.52
N PRO A 294 11.82 -36.88 -12.95
CA PRO A 294 11.72 -37.17 -11.53
C PRO A 294 12.32 -36.01 -10.71
N ALA A 295 11.57 -35.52 -9.73
CA ALA A 295 12.04 -34.51 -8.79
C ALA A 295 13.31 -35.01 -8.07
N GLN A 296 14.37 -34.19 -8.05
CA GLN A 296 15.60 -34.48 -7.29
C GLN A 296 15.47 -34.13 -5.80
N ASP A 297 14.36 -33.55 -5.37
CA ASP A 297 14.10 -33.25 -3.96
C ASP A 297 12.80 -33.87 -3.45
N SER A 298 12.67 -33.95 -2.12
CA SER A 298 11.58 -34.65 -1.41
C SER A 298 10.25 -33.88 -1.40
N THR A 299 10.06 -32.86 -2.24
CA THR A 299 8.79 -32.13 -2.32
C THR A 299 7.88 -32.76 -3.38
N THR A 300 6.72 -33.25 -2.95
CA THR A 300 5.70 -33.93 -3.75
C THR A 300 4.95 -32.97 -4.69
N THR A 301 5.64 -32.11 -5.45
CA THR A 301 5.03 -31.11 -6.33
C THR A 301 5.75 -31.04 -7.68
N TYR A 302 5.46 -32.02 -8.55
CA TYR A 302 6.10 -32.21 -9.86
C TYR A 302 5.64 -31.21 -10.95
N MET A 303 4.65 -30.35 -10.68
CA MET A 303 4.02 -29.47 -11.68
C MET A 303 4.79 -28.18 -12.00
N ARG A 304 5.85 -27.82 -11.25
CA ARG A 304 6.59 -26.56 -11.49
C ARG A 304 7.23 -26.49 -12.88
N ALA A 305 7.64 -27.63 -13.45
CA ALA A 305 8.20 -27.71 -14.80
C ALA A 305 7.13 -27.61 -15.92
N GLU A 306 5.84 -27.67 -15.58
CA GLU A 306 4.73 -27.65 -16.55
C GLU A 306 4.00 -26.31 -16.67
N VAL A 307 4.43 -25.29 -15.92
CA VAL A 307 3.86 -23.94 -16.02
C VAL A 307 4.02 -23.44 -17.46
N ASP A 308 2.95 -22.88 -18.02
CA ASP A 308 2.90 -22.36 -19.39
C ASP A 308 3.18 -23.36 -20.53
N ARG A 309 3.18 -24.67 -20.26
CA ARG A 309 3.48 -25.73 -21.25
C ARG A 309 2.56 -25.66 -22.48
N TYR A 310 1.27 -25.43 -22.26
CA TYR A 310 0.28 -25.31 -23.34
C TYR A 310 -0.26 -23.89 -23.41
N ARG A 311 -0.16 -23.27 -24.58
CA ARG A 311 -0.63 -21.91 -24.87
C ARG A 311 -1.84 -21.99 -25.78
N LEU A 312 -3.02 -21.66 -25.25
CA LEU A 312 -4.29 -21.85 -25.94
C LEU A 312 -4.87 -20.48 -26.29
N ALA A 313 -4.96 -20.18 -27.59
CA ALA A 313 -5.57 -18.95 -28.05
C ALA A 313 -7.10 -19.01 -27.87
N ALA A 314 -7.65 -18.08 -27.10
CA ALA A 314 -9.09 -17.95 -26.88
C ALA A 314 -9.56 -16.51 -27.14
N ARG A 315 -10.89 -16.33 -27.18
CA ARG A 315 -11.50 -15.00 -27.26
C ARG A 315 -12.50 -14.87 -26.13
N PHE A 316 -12.31 -13.85 -25.32
CA PHE A 316 -13.29 -13.46 -24.32
C PHE A 316 -14.22 -12.42 -24.91
N LYS A 317 -15.51 -12.56 -24.59
CA LYS A 317 -16.51 -11.50 -24.76
C LYS A 317 -16.45 -10.57 -23.56
N SER A 318 -16.82 -9.32 -23.75
CA SER A 318 -17.08 -8.38 -22.67
C SER A 318 -18.13 -8.95 -21.72
N GLY A 319 -17.95 -8.72 -20.42
CA GLY A 319 -18.75 -9.33 -19.37
C GLY A 319 -18.34 -10.77 -19.06
N LYS A 320 -19.31 -11.59 -18.63
CA LYS A 320 -19.08 -12.94 -18.12
C LYS A 320 -18.59 -13.89 -19.20
N ASN A 321 -17.47 -14.55 -18.93
CA ASN A 321 -17.00 -15.73 -19.65
C ASN A 321 -16.97 -16.92 -18.72
N THR A 322 -17.11 -18.11 -19.28
CA THR A 322 -16.96 -19.36 -18.53
C THR A 322 -15.84 -20.17 -19.14
N ILE A 323 -14.94 -20.65 -18.29
CA ILE A 323 -13.84 -21.55 -18.65
C ILE A 323 -14.18 -22.90 -18.04
N LEU A 324 -14.24 -23.94 -18.86
CA LEU A 324 -14.45 -25.31 -18.42
C LEU A 324 -13.22 -26.13 -18.81
N LEU A 325 -12.69 -26.88 -17.86
CA LEU A 325 -11.60 -27.82 -18.05
C LEU A 325 -12.09 -29.22 -17.69
N LYS A 326 -11.80 -30.20 -18.53
CA LYS A 326 -11.89 -31.62 -18.22
C LYS A 326 -10.47 -32.16 -18.04
N VAL A 327 -10.23 -32.94 -16.99
CA VAL A 327 -8.95 -33.59 -16.70
C VAL A 327 -9.19 -35.08 -16.43
N CYS A 328 -8.51 -35.94 -17.17
CA CYS A 328 -8.68 -37.39 -17.16
C CYS A 328 -7.45 -38.09 -16.57
N GLN A 329 -7.64 -38.97 -15.60
CA GLN A 329 -6.61 -39.83 -15.02
C GLN A 329 -6.70 -41.26 -15.59
N ASP A 330 -5.57 -41.95 -15.75
CA ASP A 330 -5.49 -43.32 -16.25
C ASP A 330 -5.34 -44.39 -15.14
N GLU A 331 -4.99 -45.61 -15.53
CA GLU A 331 -4.95 -46.80 -14.66
C GLU A 331 -3.54 -47.15 -14.16
N ARG A 332 -2.56 -46.32 -14.48
CA ARG A 332 -1.16 -46.56 -14.12
C ARG A 332 -0.96 -46.46 -12.61
N THR A 333 -0.10 -47.34 -12.10
CA THR A 333 0.10 -47.52 -10.65
C THR A 333 1.46 -47.01 -10.19
N GLU A 334 2.31 -46.53 -11.10
CA GLU A 334 3.56 -45.89 -10.73
C GLU A 334 3.30 -44.52 -10.06
N ASP A 335 4.05 -44.20 -8.99
CA ASP A 335 3.80 -42.99 -8.18
C ASP A 335 3.80 -41.69 -9.00
N TRP A 336 4.65 -41.61 -10.03
CA TRP A 336 4.72 -40.46 -10.94
C TRP A 336 3.51 -40.35 -11.88
N ALA A 337 2.85 -41.46 -12.19
CA ALA A 337 1.67 -41.53 -13.06
C ALA A 337 0.37 -41.29 -12.29
N GLN A 338 0.41 -41.27 -10.96
CA GLN A 338 -0.78 -41.05 -10.13
C GLN A 338 -1.09 -39.57 -9.89
N LEU A 339 -0.27 -38.65 -10.40
CA LEU A 339 -0.54 -37.22 -10.31
C LEU A 339 -1.78 -36.86 -11.11
N TRP A 340 -2.70 -36.17 -10.45
CA TRP A 340 -3.94 -35.69 -11.05
C TRP A 340 -4.13 -34.22 -10.70
N GLN A 341 -3.53 -33.36 -11.51
CA GLN A 341 -3.41 -31.94 -11.19
C GLN A 341 -3.48 -31.07 -12.44
N PHE A 342 -3.86 -29.80 -12.27
CA PHE A 342 -3.79 -28.81 -13.32
C PHE A 342 -3.54 -27.41 -12.77
N GLN A 343 -3.13 -26.50 -13.65
CA GLN A 343 -3.18 -25.06 -13.43
C GLN A 343 -3.58 -24.36 -14.73
N ILE A 344 -4.29 -23.24 -14.63
CA ILE A 344 -4.55 -22.34 -15.76
C ILE A 344 -4.29 -20.89 -15.31
N ARG A 345 -3.59 -20.13 -16.15
CA ARG A 345 -3.54 -18.65 -16.06
C ARG A 345 -4.07 -17.97 -17.32
N VAL A 346 -4.59 -16.77 -17.16
CA VAL A 346 -5.11 -15.93 -18.26
C VAL A 346 -4.17 -14.76 -18.51
N CYS A 347 -3.71 -14.62 -19.74
CA CYS A 347 -2.77 -13.56 -20.11
C CYS A 347 -2.98 -13.06 -21.55
N ASP A 348 -2.30 -11.98 -21.89
CA ASP A 348 -2.16 -11.53 -23.28
C ASP A 348 -1.04 -12.31 -24.02
N ALA A 349 -0.83 -11.99 -25.29
CA ALA A 349 0.21 -12.63 -26.11
C ALA A 349 1.64 -12.39 -25.59
N THR A 350 1.86 -11.36 -24.75
CA THR A 350 3.13 -11.09 -24.08
C THR A 350 3.26 -11.82 -22.74
N GLY A 351 2.26 -12.61 -22.33
CA GLY A 351 2.23 -13.27 -21.03
C GLY A 351 1.88 -12.33 -19.87
N ALA A 352 1.45 -11.09 -20.16
CA ALA A 352 0.98 -10.17 -19.13
C ALA A 352 -0.37 -10.67 -18.61
N ALA A 353 -0.51 -10.75 -17.30
CA ALA A 353 -1.74 -11.23 -16.70
C ALA A 353 -2.95 -10.37 -17.13
N ILE A 354 -4.01 -11.05 -17.54
CA ILE A 354 -5.33 -10.44 -17.68
C ILE A 354 -6.10 -10.90 -16.46
N HIS A 355 -6.54 -9.95 -15.64
CA HIS A 355 -7.35 -10.27 -14.47
C HIS A 355 -8.82 -10.28 -14.85
N SER A 356 -9.58 -11.19 -14.25
CA SER A 356 -11.03 -11.11 -14.28
C SER A 356 -11.42 -9.78 -13.64
N SER A 357 -12.27 -9.01 -14.30
CA SER A 357 -13.12 -8.05 -13.61
C SER A 357 -14.16 -8.84 -12.80
N ALA A 358 -14.78 -8.27 -11.77
CA ALA A 358 -16.02 -8.84 -11.26
C ALA A 358 -17.11 -8.47 -12.26
N GLY A 359 -18.09 -9.36 -12.40
CA GLY A 359 -19.08 -9.22 -13.43
C GLY A 359 -19.84 -7.92 -13.45
N GLY A 360 -19.66 -7.20 -14.57
CA GLY A 360 -20.77 -6.66 -15.33
C GLY A 360 -21.66 -5.65 -14.62
N GLU A 361 -21.08 -4.64 -13.98
CA GLU A 361 -21.56 -3.24 -14.01
C GLU A 361 -20.32 -2.33 -13.96
N GLY A 362 -20.27 -1.32 -14.84
CA GLY A 362 -19.14 -0.44 -15.17
C GLY A 362 -17.92 -0.44 -14.24
N ALA A 363 -16.74 -0.78 -14.78
CA ALA A 363 -15.43 -0.52 -14.18
C ALA A 363 -15.37 -0.58 -12.64
N LYS A 364 -15.79 -1.71 -12.04
CA LYS A 364 -15.49 -1.99 -10.63
C LYS A 364 -14.04 -2.45 -10.56
N THR A 365 -13.19 -1.62 -9.99
CA THR A 365 -11.99 -2.10 -9.30
C THR A 365 -12.51 -3.05 -8.23
N ASP A 366 -12.28 -4.37 -8.33
CA ASP A 366 -12.91 -5.37 -7.46
C ASP A 366 -12.38 -5.29 -6.04
N ASP A 367 -12.91 -4.32 -5.35
CA ASP A 367 -13.06 -4.29 -3.93
C ASP A 367 -14.05 -5.39 -3.55
N LEU A 368 -13.53 -6.56 -3.20
CA LEU A 368 -14.32 -7.71 -2.74
C LEU A 368 -15.16 -7.42 -1.48
N VAL A 369 -14.93 -6.28 -0.82
CA VAL A 369 -15.65 -5.86 0.36
C VAL A 369 -16.78 -4.90 0.00
N PHE A 370 -16.48 -3.84 -0.76
CA PHE A 370 -17.43 -2.77 -1.05
C PHE A 370 -17.90 -2.81 -2.51
N ASP A 371 -19.02 -3.47 -2.77
CA ASP A 371 -19.74 -3.32 -4.04
C ASP A 371 -20.44 -1.95 -4.08
N VAL A 372 -19.68 -0.91 -4.42
CA VAL A 372 -20.16 0.47 -4.37
C VAL A 372 -21.44 0.67 -5.20
N PRO A 373 -21.53 0.27 -6.49
CA PRO A 373 -22.77 0.39 -7.25
C PRO A 373 -23.99 -0.28 -6.60
N ALA A 374 -23.84 -1.50 -6.06
CA ALA A 374 -24.94 -2.17 -5.37
C ALA A 374 -25.34 -1.41 -4.09
N LEU A 375 -24.37 -0.97 -3.30
CA LEU A 375 -24.60 -0.25 -2.04
C LEU A 375 -25.27 1.11 -2.26
N ILE A 376 -24.87 1.86 -3.30
CA ILE A 376 -25.46 3.17 -3.57
C ILE A 376 -26.86 3.07 -4.20
N ALA A 377 -27.18 1.97 -4.89
CA ALA A 377 -28.47 1.76 -5.55
C ALA A 377 -29.64 1.55 -4.58
N THR A 378 -29.37 1.15 -3.33
CA THR A 378 -30.41 1.05 -2.29
C THR A 378 -31.15 2.39 -2.14
N PRO A 379 -32.49 2.45 -2.09
CA PRO A 379 -33.21 3.72 -1.92
C PRO A 379 -32.78 4.47 -0.65
N LEU A 380 -32.60 5.79 -0.75
CA LEU A 380 -32.18 6.61 0.39
C LEU A 380 -33.28 6.86 1.42
N ASP A 381 -34.55 6.84 1.02
CA ASP A 381 -35.71 7.17 1.86
C ASP A 381 -35.49 8.40 2.77
N ALA A 382 -34.80 9.42 2.24
CA ALA A 382 -34.29 10.53 3.03
C ALA A 382 -35.42 11.46 3.47
N THR A 383 -35.42 11.84 4.74
CA THR A 383 -36.41 12.73 5.35
C THR A 383 -35.72 13.84 6.14
N THR A 384 -36.28 15.05 6.06
CA THR A 384 -35.87 16.16 6.93
C THR A 384 -36.78 16.15 8.15
N LEU A 385 -36.18 15.96 9.31
CA LEU A 385 -36.88 15.89 10.59
C LEU A 385 -37.16 17.29 11.14
N LYS A 386 -36.18 18.19 10.98
CA LYS A 386 -36.25 19.56 11.50
C LYS A 386 -35.30 20.47 10.73
N THR A 387 -35.69 21.73 10.56
CA THR A 387 -34.85 22.77 9.96
C THR A 387 -34.76 23.93 10.93
N THR A 388 -33.55 24.46 11.08
CA THR A 388 -33.26 25.64 11.90
C THR A 388 -32.44 26.62 11.10
N GLU A 389 -32.59 27.90 11.39
CA GLU A 389 -31.79 28.96 10.78
C GLU A 389 -31.19 29.83 11.89
N ARG A 390 -29.88 30.04 11.83
CA ARG A 390 -29.18 30.93 12.75
C ARG A 390 -27.96 31.54 12.06
N GLU A 391 -27.77 32.84 12.24
CA GLU A 391 -26.58 33.56 11.75
C GLU A 391 -26.30 33.35 10.25
N GLY A 392 -27.36 33.28 9.43
CA GLY A 392 -27.25 33.08 7.98
C GLY A 392 -26.93 31.65 7.54
N VAL A 393 -26.89 30.69 8.48
CA VAL A 393 -26.75 29.25 8.20
C VAL A 393 -28.09 28.55 8.41
N VAL A 394 -28.45 27.70 7.45
CA VAL A 394 -29.55 26.74 7.59
C VAL A 394 -28.93 25.41 8.03
N THR A 395 -29.49 24.81 9.09
CA THR A 395 -29.10 23.50 9.60
C THR A 395 -30.33 22.58 9.62
N GLU A 396 -30.25 21.49 8.88
CA GLU A 396 -31.26 20.44 8.80
C GLU A 396 -30.84 19.22 9.64
N GLU A 397 -31.75 18.74 10.48
CA GLU A 397 -31.70 17.39 11.05
C GLU A 397 -32.34 16.44 10.04
N ILE A 398 -31.57 15.48 9.53
CA ILE A 398 -32.04 14.58 8.47
C ILE A 398 -31.85 13.12 8.88
N ARG A 399 -32.65 12.25 8.27
CA ARG A 399 -32.51 10.80 8.37
C ARG A 399 -32.54 10.18 6.99
N TYR A 400 -31.63 9.27 6.69
CA TYR A 400 -31.63 8.48 5.45
C TYR A 400 -31.36 7.01 5.73
N HIS A 401 -31.85 6.16 4.85
CA HIS A 401 -31.62 4.73 4.87
C HIS A 401 -30.22 4.39 4.34
N SER A 402 -29.47 3.60 5.12
CA SER A 402 -28.14 3.14 4.76
C SER A 402 -28.20 1.80 4.05
N GLU A 403 -28.59 0.75 4.78
CA GLU A 403 -28.63 -0.63 4.31
C GLU A 403 -29.61 -1.49 5.11
N GLN A 404 -29.92 -2.67 4.55
CA GLN A 404 -30.64 -3.74 5.23
C GLN A 404 -29.65 -4.85 5.61
N ASP A 405 -29.35 -4.98 6.91
CA ASP A 405 -28.46 -6.01 7.44
C ASP A 405 -29.27 -7.13 8.09
N GLY A 406 -29.52 -8.20 7.32
CA GLY A 406 -30.45 -9.26 7.72
C GLY A 406 -31.85 -8.68 8.01
N ALA A 407 -32.32 -8.85 9.25
CA ALA A 407 -33.61 -8.29 9.69
C ALA A 407 -33.52 -6.81 10.14
N THR A 408 -32.30 -6.26 10.29
CA THR A 408 -32.08 -4.92 10.81
C THR A 408 -32.07 -3.89 9.69
N ARG A 409 -33.03 -2.96 9.74
CA ARG A 409 -32.99 -1.76 8.90
C ARG A 409 -32.07 -0.71 9.53
N VAL A 410 -31.02 -0.32 8.82
CA VAL A 410 -30.03 0.67 9.29
C VAL A 410 -30.37 2.05 8.71
N ASP A 411 -30.80 2.97 9.56
CA ASP A 411 -31.14 4.35 9.24
C ASP A 411 -30.21 5.31 9.99
N ILE A 412 -29.72 6.32 9.28
CA ILE A 412 -28.66 7.22 9.75
C ILE A 412 -29.25 8.59 10.01
N PHE A 413 -29.07 9.08 11.23
CA PHE A 413 -29.31 10.48 11.59
C PHE A 413 -28.09 11.33 11.20
N ALA A 414 -28.32 12.55 10.70
CA ALA A 414 -27.25 13.49 10.41
C ALA A 414 -27.68 14.96 10.59
N TYR A 415 -26.69 15.84 10.73
CA TYR A 415 -26.86 17.28 10.55
C TYR A 415 -26.30 17.70 9.19
N PHE A 416 -27.08 18.47 8.44
CA PHE A 416 -26.68 19.06 7.16
C PHE A 416 -26.79 20.59 7.25
N SER A 417 -25.67 21.30 7.17
CA SER A 417 -25.62 22.77 7.28
C SER A 417 -25.09 23.42 6.01
N TYR A 418 -25.70 24.53 5.61
CA TYR A 418 -25.31 25.30 4.44
C TYR A 418 -25.69 26.79 4.57
N PRO A 419 -25.00 27.72 3.89
CA PRO A 419 -25.40 29.12 3.80
C PRO A 419 -26.83 29.29 3.25
N LYS A 420 -27.63 30.14 3.91
CA LYS A 420 -29.00 30.42 3.48
C LYS A 420 -29.06 30.90 2.03
N GLY A 421 -29.94 30.27 1.25
CA GLY A 421 -30.21 30.64 -0.14
C GLY A 421 -29.13 30.24 -1.14
N ALA A 422 -28.05 29.59 -0.70
CA ALA A 422 -26.99 29.13 -1.58
C ALA A 422 -27.37 27.84 -2.34
N ARG A 423 -26.80 27.67 -3.52
CA ARG A 423 -26.96 26.48 -4.39
C ARG A 423 -25.64 26.12 -5.05
N GLY A 424 -25.45 24.85 -5.40
CA GLY A 424 -24.26 24.38 -6.11
C GLY A 424 -22.94 24.65 -5.36
N LEU A 425 -22.94 24.55 -4.03
CA LEU A 425 -21.77 24.74 -3.19
C LEU A 425 -20.81 23.55 -3.27
N PRO A 426 -19.50 23.76 -3.07
CA PRO A 426 -18.64 22.65 -2.69
C PRO A 426 -19.13 22.06 -1.37
N ALA A 427 -19.01 20.75 -1.22
CA ALA A 427 -19.49 20.05 -0.04
C ALA A 427 -18.42 19.15 0.55
N PHE A 428 -18.50 18.91 1.85
CA PHE A 428 -17.74 17.82 2.46
C PHE A 428 -18.49 17.17 3.60
N ILE A 429 -18.15 15.91 3.86
CA ILE A 429 -18.61 15.19 5.04
C ILE A 429 -17.55 15.35 6.13
N TRP A 430 -17.96 15.82 7.30
CA TRP A 430 -17.11 15.85 8.49
C TRP A 430 -17.34 14.60 9.34
N ASN A 431 -16.27 13.88 9.62
CA ASN A 431 -16.26 12.71 10.48
C ASN A 431 -15.60 13.05 11.83
N PRO A 432 -16.33 13.02 12.95
CA PRO A 432 -15.78 13.40 14.25
C PRO A 432 -14.79 12.36 14.81
N GLY A 433 -13.80 12.85 15.56
CA GLY A 433 -12.88 12.01 16.33
C GLY A 433 -13.59 11.17 17.39
N GLY A 434 -13.06 9.97 17.67
CA GLY A 434 -13.74 8.98 18.50
C GLY A 434 -15.09 8.51 17.96
N LEU A 435 -15.47 8.96 16.75
CA LEU A 435 -16.80 8.83 16.17
C LEU A 435 -17.91 9.41 17.06
N GLY A 436 -17.66 10.57 17.70
CA GLY A 436 -18.64 11.28 18.53
C GLY A 436 -19.98 11.55 17.81
N GLN A 437 -21.05 11.78 18.56
CA GLN A 437 -22.36 12.10 17.97
C GLN A 437 -22.28 13.37 17.11
N ALA A 438 -22.98 13.37 15.98
CA ALA A 438 -23.10 14.51 15.09
C ALA A 438 -23.67 15.72 15.84
N SER A 439 -23.16 16.89 15.49
CA SER A 439 -23.54 18.15 16.11
C SER A 439 -23.44 19.29 15.09
N PRO A 440 -24.31 20.31 15.17
CA PRO A 440 -24.15 21.53 14.38
C PRO A 440 -22.78 22.20 14.58
N ALA A 441 -22.14 21.99 15.74
CA ALA A 441 -20.80 22.48 16.01
C ALA A 441 -19.73 21.96 15.01
N PHE A 442 -20.00 20.83 14.35
CA PHE A 442 -19.14 20.26 13.32
C PHE A 442 -19.48 20.73 11.89
N THR A 443 -20.71 21.18 11.64
CA THR A 443 -21.20 21.51 10.30
C THR A 443 -21.30 23.02 10.05
N GLU A 444 -21.76 23.78 11.04
CA GLU A 444 -21.96 25.23 10.93
C GLU A 444 -20.68 26.02 10.65
N PRO A 445 -19.50 25.71 11.22
CA PRO A 445 -18.27 26.43 10.89
C PRO A 445 -17.89 26.34 9.41
N GLY A 446 -18.03 25.15 8.80
CA GLY A 446 -17.75 24.98 7.37
C GLY A 446 -18.83 25.64 6.50
N ALA A 447 -20.09 25.63 6.95
CA ALA A 447 -21.16 26.38 6.31
C ALA A 447 -20.88 27.89 6.28
N LYS A 448 -20.41 28.46 7.39
CA LYS A 448 -19.97 29.88 7.45
C LYS A 448 -18.79 30.18 6.51
N ARG A 449 -18.02 29.17 6.11
CA ARG A 449 -16.93 29.28 5.12
C ARG A 449 -17.36 29.01 3.67
N GLY A 450 -18.66 28.84 3.41
CA GLY A 450 -19.21 28.67 2.07
C GLY A 450 -19.24 27.22 1.56
N TYR A 451 -19.22 26.24 2.47
CA TYR A 451 -19.43 24.83 2.14
C TYR A 451 -20.87 24.39 2.47
N ALA A 452 -21.34 23.34 1.81
CA ALA A 452 -22.40 22.50 2.37
C ALA A 452 -21.76 21.35 3.16
N VAL A 453 -22.11 21.19 4.43
CA VAL A 453 -21.42 20.27 5.34
C VAL A 453 -22.38 19.28 5.96
N LEU A 454 -22.04 18.00 5.88
CA LEU A 454 -22.80 16.91 6.50
C LEU A 454 -21.97 16.24 7.61
N CYS A 455 -22.59 15.94 8.74
CA CYS A 455 -21.99 15.13 9.80
C CYS A 455 -23.00 14.08 10.24
N ILE A 456 -22.61 12.81 10.20
CA ILE A 456 -23.50 11.68 10.50
C ILE A 456 -23.32 11.22 11.95
N ASP A 457 -24.41 10.78 12.58
CA ASP A 457 -24.31 9.82 13.68
C ASP A 457 -23.95 8.48 13.03
N PHE A 458 -22.74 7.98 13.25
CA PHE A 458 -22.42 6.61 12.85
C PHE A 458 -23.43 5.63 13.48
N PRO A 459 -23.72 4.47 12.86
CA PRO A 459 -24.72 3.51 13.34
C PRO A 459 -24.21 2.73 14.57
N GLN A 460 -23.85 3.48 15.62
CA GLN A 460 -23.24 2.99 16.85
C GLN A 460 -24.25 2.81 17.97
N THR A 461 -23.93 1.95 18.93
CA THR A 461 -24.75 1.74 20.12
C THR A 461 -24.96 3.07 20.88
N GLY A 462 -26.22 3.40 21.16
CA GLY A 462 -26.59 4.59 21.94
C GLY A 462 -26.67 5.91 21.15
N TYR A 463 -26.50 5.86 19.82
CA TYR A 463 -26.60 7.03 18.95
C TYR A 463 -28.03 7.16 18.39
N ARG A 464 -28.34 8.26 17.68
CA ARG A 464 -29.68 8.47 17.08
C ARG A 464 -29.90 7.66 15.80
N SER A 465 -28.82 7.16 15.21
CA SER A 465 -28.84 6.20 14.11
C SER A 465 -29.15 4.79 14.64
N THR A 466 -29.75 3.95 13.80
CA THR A 466 -30.02 2.54 14.14
C THR A 466 -28.81 1.65 13.76
N GLY A 467 -28.92 0.33 13.92
CA GLY A 467 -27.84 -0.64 13.67
C GLY A 467 -27.11 -1.08 14.94
N ASN A 468 -26.71 -0.13 15.79
CA ASN A 468 -26.06 -0.37 17.10
C ASN A 468 -24.71 -1.12 17.03
N TYR A 469 -23.89 -0.88 16.01
CA TYR A 469 -22.58 -1.54 15.82
C TYR A 469 -21.48 -0.92 16.70
N GLN A 470 -20.53 -1.73 17.19
CA GLN A 470 -19.39 -1.26 17.99
C GLN A 470 -18.22 -0.77 17.11
N ILE A 471 -18.43 0.31 16.36
CA ILE A 471 -17.47 0.77 15.33
C ILE A 471 -16.18 1.31 15.96
N ASN A 472 -16.28 2.19 16.96
CA ASN A 472 -15.13 2.80 17.63
C ASN A 472 -14.22 1.81 18.39
N SER A 473 -14.66 0.55 18.49
CA SER A 473 -13.99 -0.53 19.19
C SER A 473 -13.68 -1.73 18.27
N GLY A 474 -14.04 -1.66 16.98
CA GLY A 474 -14.08 -2.81 16.08
C GLY A 474 -12.99 -2.82 15.02
N LEU A 475 -11.75 -3.19 15.37
CA LEU A 475 -10.75 -3.70 14.41
C LEU A 475 -10.84 -5.23 14.26
N GLU A 476 -11.82 -5.86 14.91
CA GLU A 476 -12.01 -7.30 14.87
C GLU A 476 -12.51 -7.72 13.50
N LEU A 477 -11.74 -8.63 12.89
CA LEU A 477 -12.00 -9.12 11.56
C LEU A 477 -12.26 -10.62 11.62
N GLY A 478 -13.52 -10.98 11.42
CA GLY A 478 -13.93 -12.37 11.18
C GLY A 478 -13.59 -12.84 9.77
N ASP A 479 -14.11 -14.01 9.39
CA ASP A 479 -13.90 -14.59 8.05
C ASP A 479 -14.49 -13.77 6.92
N ASP A 480 -15.61 -13.09 7.18
CA ASP A 480 -16.21 -12.15 6.26
C ASP A 480 -15.95 -10.70 6.69
N PRO A 481 -15.15 -9.92 5.93
CA PRO A 481 -14.90 -8.51 6.24
C PRO A 481 -16.16 -7.63 6.22
N ARG A 482 -17.23 -8.06 5.52
CA ARG A 482 -18.49 -7.31 5.43
C ARG A 482 -19.31 -7.37 6.73
N ARG A 483 -18.95 -8.26 7.65
CA ARG A 483 -19.59 -8.35 8.98
C ARG A 483 -18.87 -7.52 10.04
N ALA A 484 -17.76 -6.87 9.69
CA ALA A 484 -17.02 -6.03 10.62
C ALA A 484 -17.79 -4.73 10.89
N PRO A 485 -17.82 -4.20 12.13
CA PRO A 485 -18.47 -2.92 12.44
C PRO A 485 -18.03 -1.75 11.53
N ILE A 486 -16.77 -1.74 11.11
CA ILE A 486 -16.21 -0.71 10.21
C ILE A 486 -16.87 -0.72 8.84
N TYR A 487 -17.30 -1.89 8.33
CA TYR A 487 -18.00 -2.00 7.06
C TYR A 487 -19.28 -1.15 7.07
N HIS A 488 -20.13 -1.31 8.08
CA HIS A 488 -21.38 -0.58 8.23
C HIS A 488 -21.17 0.94 8.35
N GLY A 489 -20.07 1.37 8.99
CA GLY A 489 -19.67 2.78 9.02
C GLY A 489 -19.33 3.33 7.63
N ALA A 490 -18.61 2.55 6.82
CA ALA A 490 -18.27 2.94 5.44
C ALA A 490 -19.52 2.95 4.53
N VAL A 491 -20.44 2.00 4.68
CA VAL A 491 -21.72 2.00 3.95
C VAL A 491 -22.54 3.24 4.31
N ALA A 492 -22.66 3.59 5.59
CA ALA A 492 -23.34 4.81 6.03
C ALA A 492 -22.77 6.07 5.36
N LEU A 493 -21.45 6.14 5.15
CA LEU A 493 -20.77 7.23 4.46
C LEU A 493 -20.95 7.21 2.94
N LEU A 494 -20.98 6.05 2.29
CA LEU A 494 -21.36 5.94 0.86
C LEU A 494 -22.75 6.55 0.62
N LYS A 495 -23.68 6.27 1.54
CA LYS A 495 -25.05 6.77 1.49
C LYS A 495 -25.14 8.25 1.85
N ALA A 496 -24.26 8.74 2.72
CA ALA A 496 -24.08 10.15 3.00
C ALA A 496 -23.69 10.94 1.73
N VAL A 497 -22.78 10.41 0.91
CA VAL A 497 -22.43 11.01 -0.39
C VAL A 497 -23.63 10.98 -1.34
N SER A 498 -24.36 9.87 -1.43
CA SER A 498 -25.59 9.81 -2.23
C SER A 498 -26.63 10.84 -1.78
N PHE A 499 -26.81 11.04 -0.48
CA PHE A 499 -27.69 12.08 0.06
C PHE A 499 -27.26 13.46 -0.43
N LEU A 500 -25.97 13.81 -0.31
CA LEU A 500 -25.45 15.09 -0.79
C LEU A 500 -25.71 15.29 -2.29
N GLU A 501 -25.63 14.23 -3.10
CA GLU A 501 -25.93 14.32 -4.53
C GLU A 501 -27.39 14.67 -4.82
N THR A 502 -28.33 14.35 -3.93
CA THR A 502 -29.75 14.74 -4.08
C THR A 502 -30.02 16.22 -3.79
N ARG A 503 -29.07 16.94 -3.19
CA ARG A 503 -29.29 18.29 -2.67
C ARG A 503 -28.98 19.35 -3.70
N ALA A 504 -29.93 20.26 -3.95
CA ALA A 504 -29.73 21.42 -4.82
C ALA A 504 -28.67 22.39 -4.29
N GLU A 505 -28.43 22.35 -2.98
CA GLU A 505 -27.39 23.12 -2.29
C GLU A 505 -25.97 22.69 -2.70
N VAL A 506 -25.80 21.48 -3.23
CA VAL A 506 -24.50 20.82 -3.44
C VAL A 506 -24.16 20.73 -4.93
N ASP A 507 -22.91 21.03 -5.27
CA ASP A 507 -22.32 20.64 -6.55
C ASP A 507 -21.69 19.25 -6.44
N GLN A 508 -22.33 18.27 -7.08
CA GLN A 508 -21.91 16.86 -7.07
C GLN A 508 -20.47 16.65 -7.57
N ARG A 509 -19.94 17.59 -8.35
CA ARG A 509 -18.56 17.51 -8.86
C ARG A 509 -17.51 17.96 -7.86
N ARG A 510 -17.92 18.44 -6.67
CA ARG A 510 -17.05 19.07 -5.67
C ARG A 510 -17.40 18.60 -4.25
N ILE A 511 -17.48 17.28 -4.07
CA ILE A 511 -17.71 16.63 -2.77
C ILE A 511 -16.38 16.08 -2.24
N GLY A 512 -16.00 16.44 -1.02
CA GLY A 512 -14.87 15.87 -0.31
C GLY A 512 -15.27 15.20 1.01
N MET A 513 -14.27 14.74 1.75
CA MET A 513 -14.44 14.20 3.09
C MET A 513 -13.30 14.66 3.99
N ALA A 514 -13.60 14.92 5.26
CA ALA A 514 -12.62 15.31 6.25
C ALA A 514 -12.99 14.72 7.60
N GLY A 515 -12.00 14.59 8.48
CA GLY A 515 -12.26 14.12 9.83
C GLY A 515 -11.01 13.97 10.65
N SER A 516 -11.20 13.73 11.94
CA SER A 516 -10.12 13.58 12.91
C SER A 516 -10.11 12.20 13.54
N SER A 517 -8.94 11.66 13.88
CA SER A 517 -8.80 10.35 14.53
C SER A 517 -9.52 9.24 13.74
N TRP A 518 -10.44 8.49 14.36
CA TRP A 518 -11.34 7.56 13.65
C TRP A 518 -12.07 8.18 12.45
N GLY A 519 -12.45 9.46 12.51
CA GLY A 519 -13.01 10.16 11.37
C GLY A 519 -11.99 10.41 10.26
N GLY A 520 -10.72 10.62 10.62
CA GLY A 520 -9.60 10.65 9.68
C GLY A 520 -9.30 9.29 9.04
N PHE A 521 -9.40 8.21 9.83
CA PHE A 521 -9.37 6.84 9.34
C PHE A 521 -10.46 6.57 8.29
N PHE A 522 -11.72 6.92 8.60
CA PHE A 522 -12.82 6.78 7.62
C PHE A 522 -12.63 7.69 6.42
N THR A 523 -12.10 8.89 6.59
CA THR A 523 -11.75 9.77 5.46
C THR A 523 -10.74 9.10 4.54
N THR A 524 -9.67 8.54 5.09
CA THR A 524 -8.62 7.81 4.33
C THR A 524 -9.19 6.58 3.63
N LEU A 525 -10.09 5.85 4.30
CA LEU A 525 -10.74 4.67 3.74
C LEU A 525 -11.66 5.04 2.58
N MET A 526 -12.53 6.02 2.80
CA MET A 526 -13.59 6.40 1.87
C MET A 526 -13.06 7.01 0.57
N ILE A 527 -11.96 7.77 0.59
CA ILE A 527 -11.38 8.27 -0.67
C ILE A 527 -10.85 7.16 -1.59
N GLY A 528 -10.55 5.99 -1.02
CA GLY A 528 -10.14 4.80 -1.74
C GLY A 528 -11.34 3.95 -2.22
N ILE A 529 -12.48 4.07 -1.55
CA ILE A 529 -13.72 3.33 -1.86
C ILE A 529 -14.57 4.10 -2.87
N ASP A 530 -14.94 5.35 -2.55
CA ASP A 530 -15.97 6.10 -3.28
C ASP A 530 -15.37 7.01 -4.36
N PRO A 531 -15.55 6.72 -5.67
CA PRO A 531 -15.00 7.52 -6.76
C PRO A 531 -15.65 8.92 -6.89
N ARG A 532 -16.76 9.17 -6.19
CA ARG A 532 -17.44 10.48 -6.21
C ARG A 532 -16.70 11.52 -5.36
N LEU A 533 -15.90 11.08 -4.38
CA LEU A 533 -15.09 11.98 -3.56
C LEU A 533 -13.94 12.58 -4.36
N LYS A 534 -13.68 13.88 -4.16
CA LYS A 534 -12.69 14.68 -4.91
C LYS A 534 -11.53 15.18 -4.05
N ALA A 535 -11.64 15.07 -2.73
CA ALA A 535 -10.57 15.38 -1.78
C ALA A 535 -10.82 14.70 -0.43
N GLY A 536 -9.75 14.23 0.21
CA GLY A 536 -9.73 13.82 1.60
C GLY A 536 -8.83 14.74 2.44
N SER A 537 -9.28 15.19 3.61
CA SER A 537 -8.43 15.91 4.56
C SER A 537 -8.43 15.21 5.91
N CYS A 538 -7.34 14.53 6.23
CA CYS A 538 -7.24 13.67 7.40
C CYS A 538 -6.43 14.32 8.53
N LEU A 539 -7.05 14.47 9.70
CA LEU A 539 -6.38 14.83 10.94
C LEU A 539 -6.06 13.55 11.74
N TYR A 540 -4.77 13.25 11.92
CA TYR A 540 -4.26 12.12 12.73
C TYR A 540 -5.07 10.83 12.59
N GLY A 541 -5.21 10.34 11.35
CA GLY A 541 -5.86 9.07 11.01
C GLY A 541 -5.26 8.49 9.73
N THR A 542 -5.13 7.18 9.62
CA THR A 542 -4.46 6.58 8.46
C THR A 542 -4.77 5.09 8.33
N GLY A 543 -4.25 4.46 7.27
CA GLY A 543 -4.16 3.00 7.17
C GLY A 543 -2.77 2.48 7.51
N SER A 544 -2.42 1.31 6.96
CA SER A 544 -1.20 0.55 7.26
C SER A 544 -1.06 0.21 8.74
N LEU A 545 -2.18 -0.09 9.42
CA LEU A 545 -2.22 -0.22 10.88
C LEU A 545 -1.35 -1.37 11.41
N GLN A 546 -0.99 -2.33 10.55
CA GLN A 546 -0.02 -3.39 10.87
C GLN A 546 1.39 -2.89 11.18
N LEU A 547 1.72 -1.64 10.84
CA LEU A 547 3.00 -1.01 11.17
C LEU A 547 2.99 -0.28 12.51
N GLY A 548 1.87 -0.34 13.23
CA GLY A 548 1.74 0.07 14.63
C GLY A 548 0.55 0.99 14.87
N ASN A 549 -0.16 0.74 15.97
CA ASN A 549 -1.34 1.48 16.40
C ASN A 549 -1.71 1.18 17.87
N ALA A 550 -2.50 2.06 18.50
CA ALA A 550 -2.82 1.91 19.93
C ALA A 550 -3.74 0.72 20.29
N TRP A 551 -4.39 0.08 19.32
CA TRP A 551 -5.35 -0.99 19.57
C TRP A 551 -4.70 -2.37 19.57
N TRP A 552 -3.75 -2.63 18.67
CA TRP A 552 -3.04 -3.91 18.56
C TRP A 552 -1.79 -3.98 19.42
N ASP A 553 -1.15 -2.85 19.71
CA ASP A 553 0.11 -2.82 20.48
C ASP A 553 -0.11 -2.64 22.00
N GLY A 554 -1.37 -2.76 22.46
CA GLY A 554 -1.73 -2.71 23.87
C GLY A 554 -1.54 -1.35 24.56
N GLN A 555 -1.41 -0.26 23.78
CA GLN A 555 -1.10 1.08 24.30
C GLN A 555 -2.33 1.96 24.62
N SER A 556 -3.55 1.53 24.27
CA SER A 556 -4.79 2.20 24.67
C SER A 556 -5.50 1.46 25.80
N GLN A 557 -6.35 2.17 26.54
CA GLN A 557 -7.30 1.57 27.50
C GLN A 557 -8.30 0.61 26.81
N ASN A 558 -8.40 0.69 25.48
CA ASN A 558 -9.21 -0.19 24.63
C ASN A 558 -8.36 -1.29 23.95
N GLY A 559 -7.10 -1.48 24.36
CA GLY A 559 -6.19 -2.47 23.80
C GLY A 559 -6.78 -3.87 23.91
N ARG A 560 -6.80 -4.59 22.78
CA ARG A 560 -7.34 -5.96 22.70
C ARG A 560 -6.20 -6.95 22.50
N THR A 561 -6.52 -8.24 22.59
CA THR A 561 -5.62 -9.30 22.12
C THR A 561 -5.16 -8.96 20.70
N PRO A 562 -3.83 -8.84 20.46
CA PRO A 562 -3.33 -8.52 19.14
C PRO A 562 -3.86 -9.54 18.12
N PRO A 563 -4.28 -9.11 16.91
CA PRO A 563 -4.74 -10.04 15.88
C PRO A 563 -3.67 -11.08 15.54
N THR A 564 -4.10 -12.25 15.09
CA THR A 564 -3.17 -13.25 14.53
C THR A 564 -2.53 -12.71 13.24
N ALA A 565 -1.46 -13.34 12.77
CA ALA A 565 -0.84 -12.97 11.50
C ALA A 565 -1.85 -13.06 10.33
N GLN A 566 -2.72 -14.08 10.33
CA GLN A 566 -3.77 -14.25 9.32
C GLN A 566 -4.81 -13.12 9.38
N GLN A 567 -5.22 -12.71 10.59
CA GLN A 567 -6.18 -11.60 10.75
C GLN A 567 -5.56 -10.27 10.33
N ARG A 568 -4.29 -10.02 10.65
CA ARG A 568 -3.56 -8.83 10.16
C ARG A 568 -3.47 -8.81 8.65
N GLU A 569 -3.16 -9.94 8.03
CA GLU A 569 -3.06 -10.02 6.57
C GLU A 569 -4.43 -9.78 5.93
N ARG A 570 -5.48 -10.43 6.44
CA ARG A 570 -6.85 -10.20 5.97
C ARG A 570 -7.23 -8.73 6.10
N TRP A 571 -6.93 -8.09 7.23
CA TRP A 571 -7.17 -6.66 7.43
C TRP A 571 -6.45 -5.83 6.37
N ARG A 572 -5.14 -6.06 6.23
CA ARG A 572 -4.26 -5.34 5.31
C ARG A 572 -4.73 -5.40 3.85
N THR A 573 -5.40 -6.48 3.46
CA THR A 573 -5.91 -6.68 2.10
C THR A 573 -7.43 -6.48 1.95
N THR A 574 -8.14 -6.02 3.00
CA THR A 574 -9.60 -5.83 2.96
C THR A 574 -10.05 -4.50 3.53
N LEU A 575 -10.00 -4.26 4.84
CA LEU A 575 -10.57 -3.06 5.49
C LEU A 575 -9.54 -1.98 5.82
N ASP A 576 -8.25 -2.24 5.66
CA ASP A 576 -7.23 -1.22 5.88
C ASP A 576 -7.42 -0.03 4.92
N PRO A 577 -7.48 1.22 5.42
CA PRO A 577 -7.62 2.40 4.57
C PRO A 577 -6.54 2.53 3.50
N ALA A 578 -5.31 2.12 3.79
CA ALA A 578 -4.18 2.27 2.89
C ALA A 578 -4.26 1.32 1.70
N TRP A 579 -4.95 0.18 1.83
CA TRP A 579 -5.05 -0.85 0.81
C TRP A 579 -5.50 -0.32 -0.56
N ARG A 580 -6.41 0.67 -0.55
CA ARG A 580 -7.03 1.21 -1.78
C ARG A 580 -6.32 2.45 -2.33
N LEU A 581 -5.46 3.09 -1.54
CA LEU A 581 -4.78 4.34 -1.93
C LEU A 581 -3.93 4.22 -3.21
N PRO A 582 -3.33 3.06 -3.55
CA PRO A 582 -2.62 2.90 -4.83
C PRO A 582 -3.53 2.89 -6.05
N THR A 583 -4.82 2.54 -5.89
CA THR A 583 -5.74 2.31 -7.03
C THR A 583 -6.57 3.54 -7.40
N LYS A 584 -6.66 4.54 -6.50
CA LYS A 584 -7.40 5.79 -6.72
C LYS A 584 -6.44 6.98 -6.62
N LYS A 585 -6.58 7.94 -7.52
CA LYS A 585 -5.76 9.17 -7.55
C LYS A 585 -6.44 10.36 -6.85
N THR A 586 -7.35 10.09 -5.92
CA THR A 586 -8.06 11.13 -5.16
C THR A 586 -7.06 11.89 -4.28
N PRO A 587 -7.05 13.23 -4.33
CA PRO A 587 -6.20 14.04 -3.45
C PRO A 587 -6.42 13.77 -1.96
N ILE A 588 -5.35 13.61 -1.19
CA ILE A 588 -5.41 13.43 0.28
C ILE A 588 -4.35 14.22 1.05
N ALA A 589 -4.75 14.81 2.18
CA ALA A 589 -3.85 15.40 3.17
C ALA A 589 -3.80 14.56 4.46
N TRP A 590 -2.60 14.43 5.05
CA TRP A 590 -2.40 13.98 6.42
C TRP A 590 -1.82 15.11 7.27
N ILE A 591 -2.51 15.43 8.37
CA ILE A 591 -2.17 16.52 9.28
C ILE A 591 -2.06 15.91 10.69
N THR A 592 -0.85 15.80 11.22
CA THR A 592 -0.61 15.05 12.48
C THR A 592 0.57 15.57 13.29
N GLY A 593 0.63 15.16 14.57
CA GLY A 593 1.79 15.32 15.42
C GLY A 593 2.80 14.19 15.20
N THR A 594 4.09 14.46 15.40
CA THR A 594 5.16 13.46 15.20
C THR A 594 5.12 12.32 16.21
N ASN A 595 4.45 12.51 17.34
CA ASN A 595 4.41 11.60 18.48
C ASN A 595 3.04 10.94 18.64
N ASP A 596 2.17 10.98 17.62
CA ASP A 596 0.84 10.38 17.66
C ASP A 596 0.91 8.92 18.13
N GLY A 597 0.31 8.67 19.29
CA GLY A 597 0.27 7.37 19.92
C GLY A 597 -0.88 6.46 19.49
N PHE A 598 -1.87 6.96 18.76
CA PHE A 598 -2.98 6.18 18.21
C PHE A 598 -2.66 5.65 16.81
N TYR A 599 -2.19 6.54 15.94
CA TYR A 599 -1.75 6.21 14.58
C TYR A 599 -0.26 6.48 14.46
N LEU A 600 0.56 5.44 14.65
CA LEU A 600 2.01 5.62 14.69
C LEU A 600 2.55 6.15 13.37
N MET A 601 3.66 6.89 13.48
CA MET A 601 4.25 7.56 12.33
C MET A 601 4.69 6.61 11.21
N SER A 602 5.08 5.37 11.53
CA SER A 602 5.32 4.30 10.56
C SER A 602 4.12 4.04 9.65
N SER A 603 2.92 3.97 10.24
CA SER A 603 1.65 3.75 9.52
C SER A 603 1.28 4.93 8.63
N ILE A 604 1.53 6.16 9.11
CA ILE A 604 1.30 7.40 8.34
C ILE A 604 2.26 7.47 7.15
N MET A 605 3.57 7.28 7.38
CA MET A 605 4.57 7.32 6.30
C MET A 605 4.30 6.27 5.22
N GLN A 606 3.93 5.04 5.62
CA GLN A 606 3.57 3.99 4.65
C GLN A 606 2.33 4.33 3.85
N SER A 607 1.30 4.89 4.48
CA SER A 607 0.06 5.26 3.79
C SER A 607 0.27 6.43 2.83
N TYR A 608 1.10 7.41 3.23
CA TYR A 608 1.54 8.51 2.37
C TYR A 608 2.32 7.99 1.15
N GLU A 609 3.18 6.99 1.33
CA GLU A 609 3.93 6.37 0.23
C GLU A 609 3.01 5.60 -0.73
N MET A 610 2.04 4.86 -0.20
CA MET A 610 1.08 4.08 -0.99
C MET A 610 0.10 4.94 -1.82
N ALA A 611 -0.12 6.20 -1.44
CA ALA A 611 -1.08 7.06 -2.14
C ALA A 611 -0.58 7.47 -3.53
N ALA A 612 -1.40 7.17 -4.54
CA ALA A 612 -1.11 7.48 -5.95
C ALA A 612 -1.61 8.85 -6.41
N GLY A 613 -2.49 9.50 -5.64
CA GLY A 613 -3.04 10.83 -5.92
C GLY A 613 -2.15 11.98 -5.42
N PRO A 614 -2.51 13.24 -5.69
CA PRO A 614 -1.91 14.40 -5.04
C PRO A 614 -1.97 14.25 -3.52
N LYS A 615 -0.85 14.49 -2.86
CA LYS A 615 -0.70 14.23 -1.42
C LYS A 615 -0.08 15.40 -0.71
N HIS A 616 -0.60 15.70 0.48
CA HIS A 616 -0.08 16.73 1.38
C HIS A 616 0.20 16.12 2.74
N LEU A 617 1.26 16.57 3.38
CA LEU A 617 1.68 16.12 4.69
C LEU A 617 1.99 17.35 5.54
N MET A 618 1.44 17.40 6.75
CA MET A 618 1.79 18.39 7.76
C MET A 618 2.16 17.64 9.04
N LEU A 619 3.40 17.84 9.49
CA LEU A 619 3.93 17.28 10.72
C LEU A 619 4.19 18.40 11.74
N LEU A 620 3.66 18.23 12.96
CA LEU A 620 3.98 19.09 14.10
C LEU A 620 4.88 18.34 15.10
N PRO A 621 6.12 18.80 15.36
CA PRO A 621 7.07 18.11 16.22
C PRO A 621 6.61 18.09 17.69
N ASN A 622 6.85 16.98 18.39
CA ASN A 622 6.56 16.77 19.83
C ASN A 622 5.08 16.77 20.24
N TRP A 623 4.16 16.88 19.28
CA TRP A 623 2.73 16.74 19.52
C TRP A 623 2.28 15.29 19.32
N ASP A 624 1.39 14.85 20.19
CA ASP A 624 0.77 13.51 20.15
C ASP A 624 -0.54 13.58 19.33
N HIS A 625 -1.60 12.90 19.76
CA HIS A 625 -2.91 12.83 19.10
C HIS A 625 -3.77 14.08 19.36
N ALA A 626 -3.15 15.24 19.22
CA ALA A 626 -3.75 16.55 19.36
C ALA A 626 -2.91 17.58 18.60
N LEU A 627 -3.51 18.71 18.23
CA LEU A 627 -2.83 19.85 17.63
C LEU A 627 -3.40 21.16 18.21
N PRO A 628 -2.68 22.30 18.09
CA PRO A 628 -3.25 23.61 18.37
C PRO A 628 -4.53 23.84 17.55
N GLN A 629 -5.61 24.25 18.21
CA GLN A 629 -6.95 24.28 17.59
C GLN A 629 -7.00 25.10 16.30
N ARG A 630 -6.48 26.34 16.34
CA ARG A 630 -6.49 27.20 15.16
C ARG A 630 -5.68 26.60 14.01
N MET A 631 -4.53 25.98 14.33
CA MET A 631 -3.68 25.35 13.32
C MET A 631 -4.41 24.19 12.64
N GLN A 632 -4.98 23.24 13.38
CA GLN A 632 -5.69 22.12 12.75
C GLN A 632 -6.81 22.61 11.82
N GLU A 633 -7.58 23.62 12.24
CA GLU A 633 -8.69 24.18 11.45
C GLU A 633 -8.17 24.80 10.16
N ASP A 634 -7.17 25.68 10.24
CA ASP A 634 -6.62 26.35 9.07
C ASP A 634 -5.96 25.35 8.09
N GLN A 635 -5.23 24.34 8.58
CA GLN A 635 -4.56 23.35 7.72
C GLN A 635 -5.56 22.48 6.95
N PHE A 636 -6.60 21.95 7.61
CA PHE A 636 -7.54 21.05 6.93
C PHE A 636 -8.41 21.80 5.91
N TYR A 637 -8.85 23.02 6.23
CA TYR A 637 -9.61 23.83 5.27
C TYR A 637 -8.74 24.24 4.09
N ALA A 638 -7.46 24.58 4.30
CA ALA A 638 -6.57 24.96 3.21
C ALA A 638 -6.49 23.87 2.13
N TRP A 639 -6.39 22.59 2.51
CA TRP A 639 -6.39 21.49 1.56
C TRP A 639 -7.71 21.34 0.80
N LEU A 640 -8.84 21.39 1.50
CA LEU A 640 -10.16 21.31 0.87
C LEU A 640 -10.41 22.49 -0.08
N ASP A 641 -9.97 23.69 0.29
CA ASP A 641 -10.11 24.90 -0.51
C ASP A 641 -9.37 24.78 -1.85
N VAL A 642 -8.19 24.16 -1.89
CA VAL A 642 -7.47 23.87 -3.15
C VAL A 642 -8.32 22.98 -4.05
N HIS A 643 -8.80 21.85 -3.54
CA HIS A 643 -9.38 20.81 -4.37
C HIS A 643 -10.88 20.94 -4.63
N LEU A 644 -11.62 21.66 -3.78
CA LEU A 644 -13.07 21.84 -3.90
C LEU A 644 -13.47 23.26 -4.28
N GLN A 645 -12.63 24.26 -3.99
CA GLN A 645 -12.88 25.66 -4.40
C GLN A 645 -11.95 26.15 -5.51
N GLY A 646 -10.93 25.38 -5.88
CA GLY A 646 -9.96 25.80 -6.89
C GLY A 646 -9.03 26.91 -6.40
N LYS A 647 -8.75 26.99 -5.09
CA LYS A 647 -7.73 27.92 -4.58
C LYS A 647 -6.32 27.50 -5.07
N PRO A 648 -5.34 28.43 -5.08
CA PRO A 648 -3.96 28.12 -5.43
C PRO A 648 -3.39 26.97 -4.59
N ALA A 649 -2.55 26.14 -5.21
CA ALA A 649 -1.88 25.03 -4.56
C ALA A 649 -1.06 25.48 -3.34
N LEU A 650 -0.92 24.59 -2.36
CA LEU A 650 -0.10 24.82 -1.17
C LEU A 650 1.40 24.86 -1.53
N SER A 651 2.17 25.62 -0.75
CA SER A 651 3.63 25.61 -0.83
C SER A 651 4.15 24.29 -0.25
N GLU A 652 4.75 23.44 -1.07
CA GLU A 652 5.23 22.10 -0.71
C GLU A 652 6.76 22.07 -0.70
N PRO A 653 7.42 21.41 0.28
CA PRO A 653 8.85 21.21 0.27
C PRO A 653 9.25 20.07 -0.70
N SER A 654 10.35 20.24 -1.42
CA SER A 654 11.00 19.13 -2.12
C SER A 654 11.57 18.10 -1.14
N PRO A 655 11.84 16.86 -1.56
CA PRO A 655 12.65 15.94 -0.76
C PRO A 655 13.95 16.59 -0.31
N VAL A 656 14.35 16.30 0.94
CA VAL A 656 15.54 16.89 1.55
C VAL A 656 16.79 16.18 1.06
N ALA A 657 17.76 16.94 0.55
CA ALA A 657 19.09 16.44 0.22
C ALA A 657 20.06 16.83 1.33
N VAL A 658 20.80 15.85 1.87
CA VAL A 658 21.84 16.09 2.88
C VAL A 658 23.20 15.74 2.32
N ARG A 659 24.17 16.64 2.50
CA ARG A 659 25.56 16.45 2.04
C ARG A 659 26.54 16.85 3.13
N ASN A 660 27.72 16.24 3.08
CA ASN A 660 28.88 16.73 3.81
C ASN A 660 29.50 17.91 3.03
N GLU A 661 29.44 19.11 3.61
CA GLU A 661 30.11 20.31 3.11
C GLU A 661 31.17 20.73 4.14
N ALA A 662 32.44 20.47 3.85
CA ALA A 662 33.58 20.82 4.71
C ALA A 662 33.46 20.31 6.16
N GLY A 663 33.03 19.06 6.34
CA GLY A 663 32.88 18.41 7.65
C GLY A 663 31.57 18.74 8.37
N ARG A 664 30.63 19.41 7.71
CA ARG A 664 29.30 19.78 8.27
C ARG A 664 28.21 19.13 7.43
N LEU A 665 27.17 18.60 8.09
CA LEU A 665 25.99 18.09 7.38
C LEU A 665 25.09 19.26 7.01
N ILE A 666 24.91 19.48 5.72
CA ILE A 666 24.06 20.54 5.18
C ILE A 666 22.86 19.91 4.51
N ALA A 667 21.68 20.17 5.07
CA ALA A 667 20.38 19.81 4.52
C ALA A 667 19.85 20.96 3.63
N ARG A 668 19.37 20.61 2.44
CA ARG A 668 18.81 21.57 1.47
C ARG A 668 17.51 21.04 0.86
N TRP A 669 16.57 21.94 0.65
CA TRP A 669 15.32 21.69 -0.08
C TRP A 669 14.82 22.99 -0.70
N ASN A 670 13.86 22.88 -1.63
CA ASN A 670 13.18 24.03 -2.21
C ASN A 670 11.69 24.00 -1.87
N SER A 671 11.05 25.17 -1.81
CA SER A 671 9.59 25.26 -1.80
C SER A 671 9.03 25.39 -3.21
N SER A 672 7.87 24.77 -3.46
CA SER A 672 7.11 24.95 -4.70
C SER A 672 6.48 26.35 -4.83
N GLY A 673 6.27 27.04 -3.70
CA GLY A 673 5.62 28.35 -3.62
C GLY A 673 6.40 29.33 -2.75
N ASP A 674 5.78 30.49 -2.50
CA ASP A 674 6.37 31.50 -1.64
C ASP A 674 6.13 31.15 -0.17
N ILE A 675 7.11 31.44 0.69
CA ILE A 675 7.14 31.00 2.09
C ILE A 675 7.57 32.15 3.00
N ALA A 676 7.06 32.14 4.23
CA ALA A 676 7.43 33.07 5.29
C ALA A 676 8.50 32.49 6.23
N ALA A 677 8.49 31.17 6.41
CA ALA A 677 9.45 30.47 7.25
C ALA A 677 9.67 29.04 6.75
N ALA A 678 10.77 28.43 7.19
CA ALA A 678 11.05 27.02 7.00
C ALA A 678 11.87 26.49 8.17
N ASP A 679 11.71 25.20 8.48
CA ASP A 679 12.46 24.50 9.51
C ASP A 679 12.72 23.05 9.09
N LEU A 680 13.73 22.43 9.68
CA LEU A 680 13.98 21.01 9.59
C LEU A 680 13.60 20.38 10.93
N ILE A 681 12.67 19.43 10.91
CA ILE A 681 12.44 18.57 12.07
C ILE A 681 13.42 17.40 12.03
N ALA A 682 14.04 17.08 13.15
CA ALA A 682 15.08 16.07 13.26
C ALA A 682 14.93 15.27 14.55
N SER A 683 15.01 13.94 14.48
CA SER A 683 14.97 13.08 15.66
C SER A 683 15.99 11.97 15.55
N TYR A 684 16.80 11.79 16.59
CA TYR A 684 17.92 10.85 16.62
C TYR A 684 17.52 9.47 17.15
N GLY A 685 18.30 8.45 16.78
CA GLY A 685 18.05 7.05 17.11
C GLY A 685 17.49 6.24 15.94
N GLU A 686 17.48 4.92 16.12
CA GLU A 686 16.97 3.96 15.13
C GLU A 686 15.45 4.07 14.91
N ALA A 687 14.99 3.46 13.81
CA ALA A 687 13.56 3.34 13.53
C ALA A 687 12.86 2.59 14.68
N GLY A 688 11.66 3.04 15.05
CA GLY A 688 10.91 2.50 16.18
C GLY A 688 10.42 3.62 17.10
N ASN A 689 9.92 3.25 18.28
CA ASN A 689 9.35 4.11 19.33
C ASN A 689 8.89 5.53 18.91
N TRP A 690 8.10 5.69 17.84
CA TRP A 690 7.84 7.01 17.25
C TRP A 690 7.19 7.99 18.24
N ARG A 691 6.41 7.45 19.18
CA ARG A 691 5.72 8.17 20.26
C ARG A 691 6.65 8.74 21.32
N GLY A 692 7.68 8.00 21.74
CA GLY A 692 8.56 8.39 22.84
C GLY A 692 9.75 9.25 22.45
N ARG A 693 9.88 9.64 21.16
CA ARG A 693 11.06 10.34 20.63
C ARG A 693 10.95 11.85 20.78
N TYR A 694 12.07 12.50 21.08
CA TYR A 694 12.16 13.95 20.96
C TYR A 694 12.43 14.36 19.51
N TRP A 695 11.72 15.38 19.03
CA TRP A 695 11.87 15.97 17.71
C TRP A 695 12.40 17.41 17.85
N HIS A 696 13.65 17.60 17.44
CA HIS A 696 14.24 18.92 17.32
C HIS A 696 13.59 19.68 16.18
N THR A 697 13.40 20.98 16.37
CA THR A 697 13.02 21.91 15.29
C THR A 697 14.19 22.85 15.05
N ILE A 698 14.78 22.78 13.86
CA ILE A 698 15.96 23.57 13.50
C ILE A 698 15.56 24.60 12.45
N PRO A 699 15.55 25.91 12.77
CA PRO A 699 15.18 26.95 11.82
C PRO A 699 16.07 26.94 10.58
N ALA A 700 15.46 27.10 9.39
CA ALA A 700 16.19 27.16 8.13
C ALA A 700 16.56 28.60 7.77
N VAL A 701 17.71 28.74 7.10
CA VAL A 701 18.00 29.93 6.30
C VAL A 701 17.19 29.83 5.02
N VAL A 702 16.42 30.88 4.73
CA VAL A 702 15.54 30.97 3.55
C VAL A 702 16.07 32.05 2.61
N GLU A 703 16.35 31.64 1.37
CA GLU A 703 16.81 32.52 0.28
C GLU A 703 15.86 32.36 -0.91
N GLY A 704 14.85 33.23 -0.99
CA GLY A 704 13.75 33.07 -1.95
C GLY A 704 12.96 31.80 -1.63
N ARG A 705 13.07 30.78 -2.49
CA ARG A 705 12.44 29.46 -2.29
C ARG A 705 13.42 28.37 -1.85
N ALA A 706 14.71 28.69 -1.82
CA ALA A 706 15.74 27.76 -1.39
C ALA A 706 15.86 27.80 0.14
N CYS A 707 15.87 26.62 0.76
CA CYS A 707 16.00 26.46 2.20
C CYS A 707 17.26 25.66 2.52
N ARG A 708 17.97 26.06 3.57
CA ARG A 708 19.16 25.37 4.05
C ARG A 708 19.19 25.33 5.57
N VAL A 709 19.56 24.16 6.10
CA VAL A 709 19.86 23.95 7.52
C VAL A 709 21.21 23.25 7.64
N GLU A 710 22.00 23.66 8.61
CA GLU A 710 23.06 22.80 9.12
C GLU A 710 22.46 21.82 10.12
N LEU A 711 22.51 20.54 9.79
CA LEU A 711 22.07 19.47 10.68
C LEU A 711 23.24 19.10 11.59
N PRO A 712 23.14 19.21 12.92
CA PRO A 712 24.23 18.79 13.78
C PRO A 712 24.47 17.28 13.68
N ALA A 713 25.74 16.91 13.50
CA ALA A 713 26.15 15.52 13.41
C ALA A 713 26.06 14.81 14.77
N ALA A 714 25.58 13.58 14.76
CA ALA A 714 25.50 12.71 15.93
C ALA A 714 25.90 11.27 15.56
N ARG A 715 26.31 10.46 16.54
CA ARG A 715 26.71 9.06 16.31
C ARG A 715 25.53 8.17 15.95
N LEU A 716 24.35 8.45 16.52
CA LEU A 716 23.14 7.75 16.15
C LEU A 716 22.58 8.31 14.83
N PRO A 717 21.92 7.48 14.01
CA PRO A 717 21.21 7.96 12.84
C PRO A 717 20.10 8.93 13.22
N CYS A 718 19.66 9.72 12.26
CA CYS A 718 18.62 10.73 12.44
C CYS A 718 17.55 10.60 11.36
N PHE A 719 16.28 10.73 11.75
CA PHE A 719 15.16 10.92 10.83
C PHE A 719 14.86 12.40 10.72
N ILE A 720 14.80 12.90 9.49
CA ILE A 720 14.56 14.30 9.20
C ILE A 720 13.35 14.50 8.29
N SER A 721 12.66 15.63 8.45
CA SER A 721 11.67 16.13 7.48
C SER A 721 11.80 17.64 7.38
N ALA A 722 11.78 18.15 6.16
CA ALA A 722 11.71 19.59 5.92
C ALA A 722 10.29 20.07 6.07
N ALA A 723 10.13 21.26 6.64
CA ALA A 723 8.88 21.97 6.66
C ALA A 723 9.02 23.37 6.08
N VAL A 724 7.95 23.82 5.42
CA VAL A 724 7.79 25.19 4.94
C VAL A 724 6.47 25.74 5.48
N VAL A 725 6.45 27.04 5.77
CA VAL A 725 5.27 27.75 6.26
C VAL A 725 5.01 28.95 5.35
N ASP A 726 3.82 29.03 4.78
CA ASP A 726 3.43 30.14 3.91
C ASP A 726 3.09 31.43 4.69
N GLY A 727 2.84 32.53 3.99
CA GLY A 727 2.47 33.81 4.60
C GLY A 727 1.15 33.81 5.38
N LYS A 728 0.35 32.74 5.30
CA LYS A 728 -0.91 32.56 6.03
C LYS A 728 -0.75 31.61 7.23
N GLY A 729 0.43 31.02 7.42
CA GLY A 729 0.70 30.06 8.48
C GLY A 729 0.38 28.60 8.12
N ILE A 730 0.09 28.29 6.84
CA ILE A 730 -0.11 26.91 6.38
C ILE A 730 1.25 26.22 6.30
N ARG A 731 1.33 25.01 6.85
CA ARG A 731 2.59 24.28 7.05
C ARG A 731 2.53 23.02 6.22
N SER A 732 3.57 22.79 5.43
CA SER A 732 3.74 21.58 4.63
C SER A 732 5.06 20.91 4.99
N SER A 733 5.10 19.59 4.97
CA SER A 733 6.22 18.77 5.42
C SER A 733 6.61 17.72 4.37
N SER A 734 7.89 17.43 4.25
CA SER A 734 8.37 16.31 3.43
C SER A 734 8.16 14.99 4.15
N PRO A 735 8.10 13.84 3.45
CA PRO A 735 8.26 12.54 4.10
C PRO A 735 9.64 12.45 4.78
N PHE A 736 9.80 11.49 5.69
CA PHE A 736 11.06 11.31 6.39
C PHE A 736 12.18 10.81 5.48
N ALA A 737 13.38 11.35 5.71
CA ALA A 737 14.63 10.79 5.23
C ALA A 737 15.49 10.33 6.41
N ARG A 738 16.16 9.19 6.27
CA ARG A 738 17.16 8.71 7.24
C ARG A 738 18.53 9.28 6.86
N VAL A 739 19.23 9.83 7.83
CA VAL A 739 20.58 10.38 7.68
C VAL A 739 21.50 9.67 8.66
N ASP A 740 22.64 9.21 8.16
CA ASP A 740 23.73 8.67 8.98
C ASP A 740 24.97 9.55 8.77
N SER A 741 25.43 10.20 9.85
CA SER A 741 26.61 11.06 9.81
C SER A 741 27.84 10.29 9.34
N SER A 742 27.99 9.03 9.77
CA SER A 742 29.15 8.19 9.46
C SER A 742 29.17 7.78 7.99
N ALA A 743 28.00 7.46 7.42
CA ALA A 743 27.85 7.18 5.99
C ALA A 743 28.20 8.40 5.10
N LEU A 744 28.12 9.60 5.66
CA LEU A 744 28.51 10.86 5.00
C LEU A 744 29.93 11.31 5.37
N GLY A 745 30.72 10.44 6.00
CA GLY A 745 32.13 10.69 6.34
C GLY A 745 32.34 11.70 7.47
N ILE A 746 31.35 11.86 8.37
CA ILE A 746 31.46 12.75 9.54
C ILE A 746 31.47 11.90 10.81
N GLU A 747 32.57 12.01 11.55
CA GLU A 747 32.71 11.39 12.86
C GLU A 747 32.16 12.31 13.96
N ALA A 748 31.01 11.94 14.53
CA ALA A 748 30.36 12.74 15.56
C ALA A 748 30.89 12.42 16.97
N LYS A 749 31.06 13.47 17.78
CA LYS A 749 31.52 13.35 19.17
C LYS A 749 30.41 12.92 20.13
N ALA A 750 29.19 13.42 19.95
CA ALA A 750 28.05 13.14 20.81
C ALA A 750 27.12 12.09 20.18
N SER A 751 26.46 11.28 21.02
CA SER A 751 25.47 10.30 20.56
C SER A 751 24.23 10.97 19.97
N VAL A 752 23.83 12.10 20.54
CA VAL A 752 22.67 12.92 20.18
C VAL A 752 22.93 14.40 20.50
N LEU A 753 22.04 15.29 20.07
CA LEU A 753 22.00 16.67 20.50
C LEU A 753 21.44 16.84 21.93
N ASP A 754 21.78 17.95 22.59
CA ASP A 754 21.11 18.34 23.83
C ASP A 754 19.66 18.78 23.55
N TYR A 755 18.76 18.43 24.46
CA TYR A 755 17.36 18.85 24.45
C TYR A 755 16.73 18.62 25.83
N ASP A 756 15.53 19.15 26.02
CA ASP A 756 14.69 18.82 27.17
C ASP A 756 13.42 18.09 26.73
N GLY A 757 13.32 16.82 27.13
CA GLY A 757 12.19 15.94 26.86
C GLY A 757 10.88 16.34 27.53
N CYS A 758 10.91 17.34 28.42
CA CYS A 758 9.75 17.90 29.10
C CYS A 758 9.43 19.34 28.63
N ALA A 759 10.12 19.86 27.62
CA ALA A 759 10.07 21.28 27.24
C ALA A 759 8.65 21.83 26.99
N GLU A 760 7.73 21.00 26.48
CA GLU A 760 6.36 21.42 26.15
C GLU A 760 5.48 21.68 27.39
N TRP A 761 5.91 21.25 28.58
CA TRP A 761 5.07 21.35 29.78
C TRP A 761 5.80 21.61 31.11
N GLY A 762 7.09 21.27 31.20
CA GLY A 762 7.84 21.15 32.45
C GLY A 762 8.10 22.45 33.23
N GLY A 763 7.84 23.60 32.61
CA GLY A 763 7.94 24.92 33.26
C GLY A 763 6.59 25.54 33.68
N PHE A 764 5.46 24.87 33.44
CA PHE A 764 4.14 25.27 33.95
C PHE A 764 3.61 26.69 33.61
N GLU A 765 4.21 27.37 32.65
CA GLU A 765 3.73 28.65 32.11
C GLU A 765 2.49 28.53 31.21
N GLU A 766 1.90 29.66 30.83
CA GLU A 766 0.68 29.72 30.03
C GLU A 766 0.69 28.83 28.76
N PRO A 767 1.76 28.81 27.91
CA PRO A 767 1.82 27.91 26.77
C PRO A 767 1.85 26.42 27.17
N HIS A 768 2.52 26.10 28.27
CA HIS A 768 2.61 24.75 28.83
C HIS A 768 1.24 24.28 29.33
N VAL A 769 0.51 25.13 30.06
CA VAL A 769 -0.85 24.82 30.52
C VAL A 769 -1.78 24.63 29.32
N ALA A 770 -1.65 25.45 28.27
CA ALA A 770 -2.41 25.30 27.04
C ALA A 770 -2.12 23.94 26.36
N PHE A 771 -0.84 23.56 26.26
CA PHE A 771 -0.42 22.25 25.75
C PHE A 771 -1.05 21.10 26.55
N LEU A 772 -0.93 21.14 27.88
CA LEU A 772 -1.47 20.11 28.78
C LEU A 772 -3.00 20.02 28.69
N THR A 773 -3.68 21.16 28.69
CA THR A 773 -5.14 21.23 28.58
C THR A 773 -5.61 20.62 27.27
N ARG A 774 -4.90 20.90 26.17
CA ARG A 774 -5.24 20.37 24.85
C ARG A 774 -5.10 18.85 24.78
N HIS A 775 -4.02 18.29 25.33
CA HIS A 775 -3.82 16.84 25.38
C HIS A 775 -4.80 16.15 26.35
N ASN A 776 -5.26 16.85 27.39
CA ASN A 776 -6.30 16.31 28.26
C ASN A 776 -7.66 16.21 27.55
N GLN A 777 -7.99 17.17 26.66
CA GLN A 777 -9.22 17.17 25.88
C GLN A 777 -9.24 16.16 24.72
N SER A 778 -8.09 15.69 24.25
CA SER A 778 -8.00 14.72 23.13
C SER A 778 -8.25 13.26 23.53
N GLY A 779 -8.75 13.03 24.76
CA GLY A 779 -9.03 11.69 25.28
C GLY A 779 -7.81 10.97 25.85
N GLN A 780 -6.66 11.65 25.99
CA GLN A 780 -5.45 11.08 26.56
C GLN A 780 -5.31 11.25 28.08
N THR A 781 -6.33 11.78 28.77
CA THR A 781 -6.37 12.05 30.22
C THR A 781 -4.99 12.38 30.81
N ARG A 782 -4.54 13.62 30.64
CA ARG A 782 -3.22 14.09 31.09
C ARG A 782 -3.37 14.93 32.35
N TRP A 783 -2.33 14.95 33.19
CA TRP A 783 -2.30 15.80 34.38
C TRP A 783 -2.24 17.28 33.96
N VAL A 784 -3.28 18.04 34.34
CA VAL A 784 -3.31 19.50 34.25
C VAL A 784 -3.27 20.04 35.68
N PRO A 785 -2.14 20.62 36.12
CA PRO A 785 -1.98 21.04 37.50
C PRO A 785 -2.76 22.31 37.84
N ARG A 786 -3.13 22.45 39.11
CA ARG A 786 -3.31 23.79 39.70
C ARG A 786 -1.94 24.43 39.87
N LEU A 787 -1.88 25.75 39.72
CA LEU A 787 -0.63 26.50 39.78
C LEU A 787 -0.51 27.32 41.06
N SER A 788 0.72 27.46 41.54
CA SER A 788 1.15 28.38 42.58
C SER A 788 2.06 29.45 41.99
N THR A 789 2.05 30.66 42.53
CA THR A 789 3.01 31.72 42.19
C THR A 789 4.33 31.61 42.95
N ASP A 790 4.40 30.71 43.93
CA ASP A 790 5.67 30.32 44.58
C ASP A 790 6.40 29.34 43.66
N ALA A 791 7.29 29.88 42.84
CA ALA A 791 7.99 29.15 41.78
C ALA A 791 9.51 29.11 42.01
N LYS A 792 10.14 28.04 41.53
CA LYS A 792 11.60 27.90 41.49
C LYS A 792 12.17 28.63 40.27
N GLN A 793 11.50 28.51 39.13
CA GLN A 793 11.83 29.18 37.88
C GLN A 793 10.55 29.76 37.25
N GLY A 794 10.67 30.86 36.52
CA GLY A 794 9.51 31.50 35.89
C GLY A 794 8.53 32.08 36.91
N LYS A 795 7.24 32.00 36.59
CA LYS A 795 6.12 32.59 37.35
C LYS A 795 5.30 31.55 38.10
N HIS A 796 5.34 30.28 37.71
CA HIS A 796 4.44 29.27 38.24
C HIS A 796 5.12 27.94 38.58
N ALA A 797 4.70 27.34 39.69
CA ALA A 797 4.95 25.93 40.01
C ALA A 797 3.64 25.15 40.02
N ALA A 798 3.71 23.85 39.75
CA ALA A 798 2.56 22.95 39.83
C ALA A 798 2.33 22.44 41.26
N ILE A 799 1.07 22.36 41.66
CA ILE A 799 0.66 21.84 42.97
C ILE A 799 0.29 20.35 42.83
N LEU A 800 0.97 19.49 43.60
CA LEU A 800 0.68 18.08 43.76
C LEU A 800 -0.17 17.87 45.01
N THR A 801 -1.38 17.35 44.83
CA THR A 801 -2.34 17.05 45.92
C THR A 801 -2.80 15.59 45.95
N SER A 802 -2.39 14.79 44.96
CA SER A 802 -2.75 13.37 44.87
C SER A 802 -1.59 12.53 45.35
N GLU A 803 -1.86 11.46 46.09
CA GLU A 803 -0.83 10.52 46.57
C GLU A 803 0.05 10.00 45.42
N ARG A 804 -0.52 9.84 44.23
CA ARG A 804 0.21 9.46 43.02
C ARG A 804 -0.24 10.30 41.83
N THR A 805 0.70 11.04 41.25
CA THR A 805 0.52 11.82 40.03
C THR A 805 1.30 11.17 38.89
N VAL A 806 0.62 10.89 37.78
CA VAL A 806 1.26 10.47 36.52
C VAL A 806 1.57 11.72 35.71
N LEU A 807 2.83 11.91 35.34
CA LEU A 807 3.27 13.06 34.58
C LEU A 807 2.89 12.91 33.08
N PRO A 808 2.83 14.04 32.34
CA PRO A 808 2.71 14.03 30.88
C PRO A 808 3.88 13.29 30.21
N PRO A 809 3.81 13.01 28.89
CA PRO A 809 4.88 12.31 28.18
C PRO A 809 6.24 12.94 28.41
N ILE A 810 7.20 12.08 28.72
CA ILE A 810 8.61 12.42 28.72
C ILE A 810 9.22 11.87 27.46
N LEU A 811 9.78 12.76 26.64
CA LEU A 811 10.39 12.41 25.36
C LEU A 811 11.89 12.13 25.53
N GLY A 812 12.41 11.10 24.87
CA GLY A 812 13.81 10.73 24.98
C GLY A 812 14.33 10.00 23.77
N THR A 813 15.64 9.74 23.78
CA THR A 813 16.30 8.93 22.75
C THR A 813 16.59 7.56 23.34
N ALA A 814 16.11 6.51 22.68
CA ALA A 814 16.40 5.14 23.08
C ALA A 814 17.92 4.92 23.17
N THR A 815 18.34 4.06 24.11
CA THR A 815 19.73 3.67 24.39
C THR A 815 20.66 4.78 24.88
N VAL A 816 20.19 6.02 24.98
CA VAL A 816 20.94 7.14 25.54
C VAL A 816 20.53 7.35 27.00
N ALA A 817 21.49 7.45 27.92
CA ALA A 817 21.21 7.79 29.31
C ALA A 817 20.66 9.22 29.39
N HIS A 818 19.64 9.44 30.21
CA HIS A 818 19.04 10.75 30.44
C HIS A 818 18.98 11.05 31.93
N ARG A 819 19.05 12.34 32.26
CA ARG A 819 18.88 12.87 33.61
C ARG A 819 17.51 13.54 33.71
N PHE A 820 16.66 12.98 34.55
CA PHE A 820 15.44 13.60 35.02
C PHE A 820 15.76 14.51 36.21
N THR A 821 15.40 15.78 36.12
CA THR A 821 15.56 16.76 37.20
C THR A 821 14.24 17.46 37.45
N CYS A 822 13.87 17.61 38.72
CA CYS A 822 12.79 18.52 39.14
C CYS A 822 13.11 19.10 40.53
N TYR A 823 12.40 20.16 40.91
CA TYR A 823 12.53 20.78 42.22
C TYR A 823 11.23 20.67 42.99
N PHE A 824 11.33 20.33 44.27
CA PHE A 824 10.18 20.23 45.17
C PHE A 824 10.27 21.23 46.31
N LYS A 825 9.12 21.75 46.74
CA LYS A 825 8.99 22.56 47.95
C LYS A 825 7.72 22.17 48.69
N CYS A 826 7.79 22.09 50.01
CA CYS A 826 6.68 21.65 50.84
C CYS A 826 6.53 22.55 52.06
N ALA A 827 5.30 22.82 52.51
CA ALA A 827 5.07 23.64 53.70
C ALA A 827 5.62 22.99 55.00
N GLN A 828 5.72 21.67 55.03
CA GLN A 828 6.29 20.88 56.14
C GLN A 828 7.22 19.80 55.58
N ALA A 829 8.21 19.36 56.35
CA ALA A 829 9.14 18.33 55.88
C ALA A 829 8.39 17.04 55.49
N GLY A 830 8.58 16.58 54.25
CA GLY A 830 7.85 15.44 53.68
C GLY A 830 8.75 14.56 52.83
N GLU A 831 8.20 13.44 52.37
CA GLU A 831 8.89 12.50 51.48
C GLU A 831 8.21 12.46 50.11
N VAL A 832 9.02 12.48 49.07
CA VAL A 832 8.58 12.38 47.68
C VAL A 832 9.33 11.24 47.01
N VAL A 833 8.60 10.42 46.27
CA VAL A 833 9.16 9.34 45.49
C VAL A 833 8.97 9.67 44.02
N VAL A 834 10.07 9.74 43.28
CA VAL A 834 10.08 9.94 41.83
C VAL A 834 10.38 8.60 41.17
N GLN A 835 9.58 8.25 40.17
CA GLN A 835 9.82 7.09 39.32
C GLN A 835 9.76 7.50 37.84
N VAL A 836 10.75 7.07 37.06
CA VAL A 836 10.82 7.24 35.60
C VAL A 836 11.20 5.89 35.00
N GLY A 837 10.27 5.30 34.24
CA GLY A 837 10.40 3.92 33.77
C GLY A 837 10.60 2.94 34.94
N SER A 838 11.70 2.19 34.89
CA SER A 838 12.12 1.27 35.96
C SER A 838 12.96 1.93 37.06
N ALA A 839 13.43 3.17 36.86
CA ALA A 839 14.23 3.89 37.83
C ALA A 839 13.32 4.55 38.89
N LYS A 840 13.67 4.41 40.18
CA LYS A 840 12.87 4.95 41.30
C LYS A 840 13.80 5.45 42.41
N LYS A 841 13.51 6.62 42.97
CA LYS A 841 14.29 7.20 44.07
C LYS A 841 13.41 8.04 44.99
N GLN A 842 13.73 8.02 46.28
CA GLN A 842 13.06 8.77 47.33
C GLN A 842 13.89 10.00 47.72
N PHE A 843 13.21 11.11 47.99
CA PHE A 843 13.79 12.39 48.36
C PHE A 843 13.08 12.95 49.58
N ARG A 844 13.85 13.57 50.48
CA ARG A 844 13.31 14.32 51.61
C ARG A 844 13.20 15.78 51.22
N VAL A 845 11.99 16.33 51.27
CA VAL A 845 11.65 17.68 50.80
C VAL A 845 11.34 18.56 52.00
N GLY A 846 11.86 19.79 52.00
CA GLY A 846 11.65 20.77 53.06
C GLY A 846 10.91 22.03 52.59
N THR A 847 10.99 23.07 53.42
CA THR A 847 10.42 24.40 53.16
C THR A 847 11.21 25.18 52.11
N ASP A 848 12.43 24.78 51.82
CA ASP A 848 13.24 25.30 50.72
C ASP A 848 13.17 24.36 49.51
N TRP A 849 13.40 24.92 48.32
CA TRP A 849 13.45 24.16 47.07
C TRP A 849 14.54 23.10 47.12
N THR A 850 14.13 21.84 47.06
CA THR A 850 15.00 20.66 47.08
C THR A 850 15.09 20.09 45.67
N GLU A 851 16.32 19.92 45.17
CA GLU A 851 16.56 19.29 43.87
C GLU A 851 16.41 17.77 43.95
N ALA A 852 15.65 17.20 43.03
CA ALA A 852 15.52 15.77 42.84
C ALA A 852 16.09 15.36 41.48
N VAL A 853 17.07 14.44 41.51
CA VAL A 853 17.77 13.95 40.31
C VAL A 853 17.72 12.42 40.24
N LEU A 854 17.29 11.92 39.08
CA LEU A 854 17.20 10.51 38.74
C LEU A 854 17.74 10.29 37.32
N GLU A 855 18.59 9.29 37.11
CA GLU A 855 19.06 8.91 35.77
C GLU A 855 18.28 7.69 35.26
N PHE A 856 17.94 7.70 33.98
CA PHE A 856 17.21 6.62 33.30
C PHE A 856 17.68 6.50 31.85
N THR A 857 17.92 5.27 31.41
CA THR A 857 18.24 4.97 30.00
C THR A 857 17.04 4.29 29.36
N PRO A 858 16.34 4.94 28.40
CA PRO A 858 15.22 4.32 27.73
C PRO A 858 15.69 3.09 26.92
N PRO A 859 15.03 1.92 27.02
CA PRO A 859 15.43 0.74 26.26
C PRO A 859 15.13 0.90 24.75
N SER A 860 15.75 0.07 23.91
CA SER A 860 15.55 0.08 22.46
C SER A 860 14.14 -0.35 22.04
N ALA A 861 13.48 -1.19 22.84
CA ALA A 861 12.19 -1.81 22.52
C ALA A 861 10.97 -1.09 23.13
N VAL A 862 11.10 0.14 23.63
CA VAL A 862 9.91 0.87 24.12
C VAL A 862 8.97 1.12 22.95
N MET A 863 7.72 0.67 23.07
CA MET A 863 6.63 1.00 22.15
C MET A 863 5.67 1.93 22.90
N GLY A 864 6.07 3.18 23.21
CA GLY A 864 5.21 4.06 24.02
C GLY A 864 5.88 5.22 24.76
N ASP A 865 5.07 5.91 25.56
CA ASP A 865 5.54 6.96 26.49
C ASP A 865 6.47 6.36 27.54
N ILE A 866 7.49 7.10 27.98
CA ILE A 866 8.27 6.75 29.18
C ILE A 866 7.41 7.10 30.40
N PRO A 867 6.91 6.14 31.19
CA PRO A 867 6.04 6.45 32.30
C PRO A 867 6.83 7.16 33.39
N ALA A 868 6.31 8.30 33.87
CA ALA A 868 6.88 9.01 34.99
C ALA A 868 5.81 9.33 36.03
N THR A 869 6.11 9.06 37.29
CA THR A 869 5.18 9.26 38.40
C THR A 869 5.86 9.89 39.59
N ILE A 870 5.13 10.79 40.24
CA ILE A 870 5.51 11.37 41.51
C ILE A 870 4.52 10.87 42.56
N THR A 871 5.04 10.31 43.65
CA THR A 871 4.26 9.85 44.79
C THR A 871 4.60 10.68 46.01
N ILE A 872 3.58 11.16 46.69
CA ILE A 872 3.68 12.02 47.88
C ILE A 872 2.90 11.39 49.04
N VAL A 873 3.25 11.77 50.27
CA VAL A 873 2.46 11.37 51.45
C VAL A 873 1.13 12.12 51.45
N SER A 874 0.04 11.40 51.70
CA SER A 874 -1.32 11.94 51.73
C SER A 874 -1.46 13.10 52.72
N GLY A 875 -2.22 14.14 52.33
CA GLY A 875 -2.55 15.28 53.21
C GLY A 875 -1.57 16.45 53.20
N THR A 876 -0.54 16.45 52.34
CA THR A 876 0.41 17.57 52.22
C THR A 876 0.50 18.08 50.78
N ASP A 877 0.29 19.38 50.57
CA ASP A 877 0.49 20.02 49.27
C ASP A 877 1.98 20.18 48.98
N ILE A 878 2.44 19.60 47.86
CA ILE A 878 3.83 19.69 47.42
C ILE A 878 3.89 20.46 46.11
N LEU A 879 4.75 21.47 46.05
CA LEU A 879 5.04 22.20 44.82
C LEU A 879 6.11 21.44 44.03
N VAL A 880 5.92 21.32 42.71
CA VAL A 880 6.91 20.81 41.76
C VAL A 880 7.14 21.82 40.65
N ASP A 881 8.40 22.04 40.29
CA ASP A 881 8.80 23.00 39.27
C ASP A 881 10.09 22.57 38.53
N ALA A 882 10.36 23.23 37.40
CA ALA A 882 11.51 23.05 36.53
C ALA A 882 11.79 21.56 36.23
N VAL A 883 10.74 20.87 35.75
CA VAL A 883 10.82 19.46 35.38
C VAL A 883 11.49 19.33 34.03
N THR A 884 12.62 18.64 33.98
CA THR A 884 13.41 18.46 32.76
C THR A 884 13.85 17.01 32.60
N PHE A 885 14.07 16.59 31.35
CA PHE A 885 14.62 15.28 31.02
C PHE A 885 15.62 15.40 29.87
N ARG A 886 16.91 15.47 30.21
CA ARG A 886 17.97 15.79 29.25
C ARG A 886 18.91 14.61 29.01
N PRO A 887 19.45 14.42 27.80
CA PRO A 887 20.45 13.38 27.57
C PRO A 887 21.72 13.67 28.39
N VAL A 888 22.28 12.62 29.00
CA VAL A 888 23.61 12.67 29.62
C VAL A 888 24.64 12.60 28.50
N LEU A 889 24.99 13.76 27.97
CA LEU A 889 26.04 13.88 26.98
C LEU A 889 27.36 13.59 27.70
N ALA A 890 28.08 12.55 27.26
CA ALA A 890 29.42 12.29 27.77
C ALA A 890 30.24 13.57 27.62
N SER A 891 30.68 14.15 28.75
CA SER A 891 31.72 15.16 28.72
C SER A 891 32.91 14.51 28.03
N SER A 892 33.41 15.11 26.94
CA SER A 892 34.68 14.66 26.37
C SER A 892 35.71 14.61 27.50
N PRO A 893 36.51 13.54 27.62
CA PRO A 893 37.77 13.61 28.36
C PRO A 893 38.62 14.78 27.88
#